data_AF-A0A969YKC8-F1
#
_entry.id   AF-A0A969YKC8-F1
#
_cell.length_a   1.000
_cell.length_b   1.000
_cell.length_c   1.000
_cell.angle_alpha   90.00
_cell.angle_beta   90.00
_cell.angle_gamma   90.00
#
_symmetry.space_group_name_H-M   'P 1'
#
loop_
_entity.id
_entity.type
_entity.pdbx_description
1 polymer ?
#
loop_
_entity_poly.entity_id
_entity_poly.type
_entity_poly.pdbx_seq_one_letter_code
_entity_poly.pdbx_strand_id
1 'polypeptide(L)'
;MKTSGVAFDPVTYARIRAYNDQTGRELRAVPVTRDERGVYTCEPLRENEWQIGMEWDQPRDVRGVQVLFEEDSPVPADWHAEYWHFSWPNEQKDRRVGAHKGWLLTDDPFHGRWLAAYGEQTLNAAGCAVLFDHMDVNEVLCLGGDYPQNLFLSDDYNAMFRRTLKLRVVFSAAEAPRIRQIRLTGDATVREDACRVYPNATGRGETAGPVRIEAIWNGEFISGQGVAQRGATLAYRRTVGARTDADQTVITFRAGDTGFGVRAEDVETGVYMEDFDLLIVPDEMQGTPEDIVKRLTLGKQSIFDRVAVHAEQSVENAMAEIPAMVKTMQPKYGRYVPMGWIGVRQKFALRYNGDIFASKIDQKVSARDTARTHWAGNELHFRLASGDPPNRHEGNEDTTQSMPDPRVPVYHTQWLDRDVEYRQTTFATLVQTEREAVAGDEDIMVMNRVQLRNASSEERLAQLLIESFPGEQLRLQNDALLACGRVRPGDTPDVGWTVQPYPEPYLRAQIRTNGKGELRCIPFTAAGTTSLSMQPQFGFEGYDRNPVRQPPPSCVPTTLLYEVRLAPYATHVMDLILPYPSFSREAEWEQLRARSFDTELTRVREHWLEYAAKGARLSLPGEKKLNDFAQAVPWHVALSVMRDLRTGLYMVPAGTYGYGACGNEASLQIRMLDYLGYHEDAEKYLETFVVSQGTGSMDGNFQSNGGALVANNYAGYSDRAASLFAYNLDHGYILSCLVDHYRLTGNRQWLQHVSETLVRACDYIFTERRATMIRKEDGEKVSYYGLMPHGHLEDNPEWRCWYAVNAQACGGMLAAAEALGEMDHPQADRIRESAQAYREDIRDSVRRAMANSPAVPTGNGGYMPHIPTQAEIRGRDWGWFREVAYGPLHLASCGVLQPDEPMTTWILRDQEDNLFLSRDYGRAVDRERYWFSRGGMTIQSNLLFNDQVYLQRGERARAIRTLFNNFAQNLYRDVNCFTEHPITDFGLGFGPFFKTPDESQFIVNLRNHLLREENDTLVLLQGAPRAWLAAGATIRLERMATYFGPVSCTVRAEEYRLEATVTAQWRGAPAEIRLHLRTPQTRQPIRMELNGAMLADAVLKDEVIRLQQPPNVFTLRLFY
;
A
#
# COMPACT_ATOMS: atom_id res chain seq x y z
N MET A 1 -39.00 32.92 -0.99
CA MET A 1 -38.88 33.68 0.27
C MET A 1 -37.51 33.39 0.86
N LYS A 2 -36.65 34.40 1.04
CA LYS A 2 -35.35 34.24 1.69
C LYS A 2 -35.57 34.19 3.21
N THR A 3 -35.69 33.00 3.77
CA THR A 3 -35.54 32.82 5.23
C THR A 3 -34.10 33.15 5.59
N SER A 4 -33.88 34.25 6.30
CA SER A 4 -32.62 34.54 6.99
C SER A 4 -32.44 33.45 8.06
N GLY A 5 -31.79 32.34 7.70
CA GLY A 5 -31.53 31.24 8.62
C GLY A 5 -30.64 31.69 9.77
N VAL A 6 -30.89 31.16 10.97
CA VAL A 6 -30.01 31.34 12.13
C VAL A 6 -28.68 30.64 11.83
N ALA A 7 -27.55 31.29 12.09
CA ALA A 7 -26.22 30.70 11.89
C ALA A 7 -26.04 29.48 12.82
N PHE A 8 -25.41 28.42 12.31
CA PHE A 8 -25.06 27.26 13.10
C PHE A 8 -23.84 27.57 14.00
N ASP A 9 -23.96 27.24 15.29
CA ASP A 9 -22.88 27.41 16.26
C ASP A 9 -22.20 26.06 16.57
N PRO A 10 -21.00 25.79 16.02
CA PRO A 10 -20.29 24.53 16.26
C PRO A 10 -19.74 24.39 17.69
N VAL A 11 -19.78 25.45 18.52
CA VAL A 11 -19.23 25.42 19.89
C VAL A 11 -19.97 24.44 20.79
N THR A 12 -21.26 24.19 20.54
CA THR A 12 -22.09 23.25 21.33
C THR A 12 -21.58 21.81 21.22
N TYR A 13 -20.82 21.50 20.18
CA TYR A 13 -20.25 20.19 19.92
C TYR A 13 -18.74 20.12 20.20
N ALA A 14 -18.17 21.18 20.78
CA ALA A 14 -16.75 21.26 21.13
C ALA A 14 -16.49 20.76 22.56
N ARG A 15 -15.33 20.15 22.78
CA ARG A 15 -14.77 20.01 24.14
C ARG A 15 -14.05 21.30 24.49
N ILE A 16 -14.36 21.89 25.66
CA ILE A 16 -13.69 23.11 26.11
C ILE A 16 -12.40 22.73 26.85
N ARG A 17 -11.26 23.23 26.36
CA ARG A 17 -9.92 22.82 26.76
C ARG A 17 -8.97 24.01 26.85
N ALA A 18 -7.91 23.89 27.64
CA ALA A 18 -6.74 24.75 27.57
C ALA A 18 -5.52 23.93 27.12
N TYR A 19 -4.61 24.56 26.38
CA TYR A 19 -3.50 23.88 25.71
C TYR A 19 -2.16 24.52 26.02
N ASN A 20 -1.10 23.72 26.01
CA ASN A 20 0.25 24.28 25.86
C ASN A 20 0.56 24.59 24.39
N ASP A 21 1.71 25.21 24.14
CA ASP A 21 2.19 25.56 22.79
C ASP A 21 2.98 24.42 22.11
N GLN A 22 3.01 23.24 22.72
CA GLN A 22 3.79 22.10 22.23
C GLN A 22 3.03 21.29 21.16
N THR A 23 3.74 20.41 20.46
CA THR A 23 3.21 19.55 19.39
C THR A 23 3.58 18.08 19.64
N GLY A 24 3.01 17.16 18.87
CA GLY A 24 3.24 15.72 18.97
C GLY A 24 2.99 15.18 20.38
N ARG A 25 3.93 14.38 20.90
CA ARG A 25 3.85 13.77 22.25
C ARG A 25 3.96 14.77 23.39
N GLU A 26 4.37 16.02 23.13
CA GLU A 26 4.53 17.06 24.14
C GLU A 26 3.29 17.95 24.29
N LEU A 27 2.36 17.89 23.33
CA LEU A 27 1.07 18.57 23.42
C LEU A 27 0.30 18.10 24.66
N ARG A 28 -0.23 19.06 25.42
CA ARG A 28 -1.08 18.82 26.59
C ARG A 28 -2.37 19.59 26.44
N ALA A 29 -3.47 18.96 26.86
CA ALA A 29 -4.79 19.57 26.90
C ALA A 29 -5.43 19.27 28.26
N VAL A 30 -5.97 20.29 28.92
CA VAL A 30 -6.72 20.14 30.18
C VAL A 30 -8.16 20.61 30.00
N PRO A 31 -9.17 19.91 30.57
CA PRO A 31 -10.55 20.42 30.56
C PRO A 31 -10.64 21.77 31.26
N VAL A 32 -11.41 22.70 30.69
CA VAL A 32 -11.77 23.96 31.37
C VAL A 32 -13.15 23.78 32.00
N THR A 33 -13.26 24.03 33.30
CA THR A 33 -14.51 23.85 34.04
C THR A 33 -15.30 25.17 34.13
N ARG A 34 -16.59 25.03 34.44
CA ARG A 34 -17.44 26.16 34.83
C ARG A 34 -17.51 26.26 36.34
N ASP A 35 -17.59 27.47 36.85
CA ASP A 35 -17.85 27.73 38.27
C ASP A 35 -19.32 27.43 38.65
N GLU A 36 -19.67 27.62 39.92
CA GLU A 36 -21.02 27.41 40.45
C GLU A 36 -22.09 28.29 39.79
N ARG A 37 -21.70 29.39 39.13
CA ARG A 37 -22.58 30.31 38.40
C ARG A 37 -22.67 29.94 36.91
N GLY A 38 -21.99 28.89 36.48
CA GLY A 38 -21.96 28.43 35.09
C GLY A 38 -21.03 29.25 34.19
N VAL A 39 -20.11 30.04 34.79
CA VAL A 39 -19.15 30.90 34.09
C VAL A 39 -17.85 30.14 33.88
N TYR A 40 -17.25 30.27 32.70
CA TYR A 40 -15.94 29.68 32.43
C TYR A 40 -14.82 30.56 33.02
N THR A 41 -13.86 29.92 33.66
CA THR A 41 -12.62 30.56 34.11
C THR A 41 -11.51 30.25 33.11
N CYS A 42 -10.85 31.28 32.56
CA CYS A 42 -9.73 31.05 31.66
C CYS A 42 -8.55 30.39 32.39
N GLU A 43 -7.83 29.51 31.69
CA GLU A 43 -6.61 28.88 32.21
C GLU A 43 -5.38 29.70 31.80
N PRO A 44 -4.29 29.69 32.58
CA PRO A 44 -3.08 30.39 32.21
C PRO A 44 -2.42 29.74 30.98
N LEU A 45 -1.92 30.56 30.06
CA LEU A 45 -1.07 30.15 28.94
C LEU A 45 0.40 30.52 29.22
N ARG A 46 0.64 31.79 29.60
CA ARG A 46 1.95 32.33 30.01
C ARG A 46 1.73 33.40 31.10
N GLU A 47 2.82 34.05 31.53
CA GLU A 47 2.71 35.17 32.47
C GLU A 47 1.83 36.29 31.89
N ASN A 48 0.75 36.64 32.59
CA ASN A 48 -0.28 37.59 32.16
C ASN A 48 -1.01 37.24 30.84
N GLU A 49 -0.93 35.98 30.38
CA GLU A 49 -1.70 35.46 29.24
C GLU A 49 -2.64 34.34 29.70
N TRP A 50 -3.91 34.47 29.34
CA TRP A 50 -4.97 33.52 29.68
C TRP A 50 -5.61 32.97 28.42
N GLN A 51 -6.17 31.77 28.48
CA GLN A 51 -6.78 31.12 27.33
C GLN A 51 -8.08 30.39 27.66
N ILE A 52 -8.90 30.24 26.62
CA ILE A 52 -9.97 29.25 26.55
C ILE A 52 -9.99 28.65 25.15
N GLY A 53 -10.09 27.34 25.04
CA GLY A 53 -10.03 26.63 23.77
C GLY A 53 -11.18 25.65 23.56
N MET A 54 -11.33 25.25 22.30
CA MET A 54 -12.35 24.38 21.76
C MET A 54 -11.69 23.29 20.93
N GLU A 55 -12.21 22.07 21.02
CA GLU A 55 -11.69 20.88 20.31
C GLU A 55 -12.84 20.09 19.67
N TRP A 56 -12.61 19.56 18.48
CA TRP A 56 -13.52 18.64 17.80
C TRP A 56 -12.79 17.36 17.34
N ASP A 57 -13.57 16.30 17.07
CA ASP A 57 -13.05 15.03 16.51
C ASP A 57 -12.72 15.14 15.00
N GLN A 58 -13.36 16.08 14.31
CA GLN A 58 -13.21 16.34 12.87
C GLN A 58 -13.04 17.84 12.63
N PRO A 59 -12.27 18.26 11.61
CA PRO A 59 -12.06 19.68 11.31
C PRO A 59 -13.37 20.39 10.95
N ARG A 60 -13.60 21.57 11.53
CA ARG A 60 -14.78 22.40 11.29
C ARG A 60 -14.42 23.75 10.68
N ASP A 61 -15.34 24.32 9.91
CA ASP A 61 -15.16 25.63 9.29
C ASP A 61 -15.65 26.73 10.24
N VAL A 62 -14.72 27.55 10.78
CA VAL A 62 -15.03 28.65 11.69
C VAL A 62 -14.74 29.99 11.02
N ARG A 63 -15.73 30.88 10.95
CA ARG A 63 -15.62 32.24 10.38
C ARG A 63 -15.33 33.33 11.40
N GLY A 64 -15.59 33.08 12.66
CA GLY A 64 -15.45 34.10 13.69
C GLY A 64 -15.83 33.59 15.06
N VAL A 65 -15.42 34.35 16.06
CA VAL A 65 -15.56 34.03 17.48
C VAL A 65 -16.15 35.24 18.18
N GLN A 66 -17.12 35.01 19.06
CA GLN A 66 -17.63 36.00 20.00
C GLN A 66 -17.54 35.43 21.41
N VAL A 67 -16.97 36.21 22.32
CA VAL A 67 -16.85 35.90 23.74
C VAL A 67 -17.58 36.99 24.52
N LEU A 68 -18.54 36.58 25.35
CA LEU A 68 -19.24 37.47 26.27
C LEU A 68 -18.65 37.32 27.67
N PHE A 69 -18.25 38.44 28.25
CA PHE A 69 -17.71 38.49 29.60
C PHE A 69 -18.84 38.52 30.64
N GLU A 70 -18.53 38.08 31.85
CA GLU A 70 -19.42 38.29 33.00
C GLU A 70 -19.39 39.76 33.46
N GLU A 71 -20.47 40.26 34.08
CA GLU A 71 -20.65 41.70 34.41
C GLU A 71 -19.49 42.33 35.19
N ASP A 72 -18.76 41.54 36.00
CA ASP A 72 -17.64 41.96 36.83
C ASP A 72 -16.29 41.34 36.39
N SER A 73 -16.20 40.82 35.16
CA SER A 73 -14.96 40.29 34.59
C SER A 73 -13.92 41.39 34.36
N PRO A 74 -12.62 41.13 34.58
CA PRO A 74 -11.58 42.03 34.10
C PRO A 74 -11.62 42.10 32.56
N VAL A 75 -11.46 43.30 32.02
CA VAL A 75 -11.34 43.52 30.57
C VAL A 75 -9.87 43.38 30.20
N PRO A 76 -9.52 42.47 29.29
CA PRO A 76 -8.13 42.26 28.89
C PRO A 76 -7.57 43.50 28.19
N ALA A 77 -6.25 43.70 28.27
CA ALA A 77 -5.56 44.78 27.57
C ALA A 77 -5.46 44.51 26.07
N ASP A 78 -5.31 43.24 25.70
CA ASP A 78 -5.26 42.77 24.32
C ASP A 78 -5.82 41.34 24.24
N TRP A 79 -6.23 40.91 23.05
CA TRP A 79 -6.71 39.56 22.82
C TRP A 79 -6.66 39.16 21.35
N HIS A 80 -6.62 37.86 21.08
CA HIS A 80 -6.73 37.33 19.72
C HIS A 80 -7.28 35.90 19.71
N ALA A 81 -7.73 35.45 18.54
CA ALA A 81 -8.10 34.05 18.31
C ALA A 81 -6.97 33.33 17.58
N GLU A 82 -6.69 32.10 17.99
CA GLU A 82 -5.74 31.20 17.34
C GLU A 82 -6.41 29.90 16.93
N TYR A 83 -6.02 29.36 15.77
CA TYR A 83 -6.49 28.07 15.28
C TYR A 83 -5.33 27.09 15.15
N TRP A 84 -5.66 25.81 15.29
CA TRP A 84 -4.70 24.73 15.11
C TRP A 84 -4.56 24.37 13.64
N HIS A 85 -3.33 24.42 13.15
CA HIS A 85 -3.02 24.22 11.75
C HIS A 85 -2.02 23.07 11.60
N PHE A 86 -2.37 22.04 10.82
CA PHE A 86 -1.41 21.03 10.38
C PHE A 86 -1.24 21.03 8.86
N SER A 87 -2.31 20.81 8.10
CA SER A 87 -2.29 20.57 6.65
C SER A 87 -3.19 21.51 5.84
N TRP A 88 -4.29 22.00 6.42
CA TRP A 88 -5.21 22.89 5.71
C TRP A 88 -4.66 24.33 5.61
N PRO A 89 -4.79 25.02 4.46
CA PRO A 89 -5.45 24.59 3.21
C PRO A 89 -4.55 23.76 2.30
N ASN A 90 -5.06 22.60 1.89
CA ASN A 90 -4.39 21.70 0.95
C ASN A 90 -4.49 22.20 -0.50
N GLU A 91 -3.55 21.80 -1.36
CA GLU A 91 -3.61 22.03 -2.80
C GLU A 91 -4.97 21.58 -3.38
N GLN A 92 -5.45 22.27 -4.42
CA GLN A 92 -6.67 21.91 -5.16
C GLN A 92 -6.67 20.43 -5.50
N LYS A 93 -7.64 19.70 -4.96
CA LYS A 93 -7.65 18.23 -5.01
C LYS A 93 -7.61 17.70 -6.45
N ASP A 94 -8.23 18.43 -7.37
CA ASP A 94 -8.34 18.06 -8.78
C ASP A 94 -7.08 18.34 -9.62
N ARG A 95 -6.04 18.95 -9.03
CA ARG A 95 -4.72 19.09 -9.68
C ARG A 95 -3.90 17.81 -9.61
N ARG A 96 -4.14 16.98 -8.60
CA ARG A 96 -3.53 15.64 -8.50
C ARG A 96 -4.22 14.70 -9.48
N VAL A 97 -3.45 14.18 -10.44
CA VAL A 97 -3.95 13.26 -11.47
C VAL A 97 -4.16 11.87 -10.88
N GLY A 98 -5.23 11.18 -11.27
CA GLY A 98 -5.52 9.80 -10.85
C GLY A 98 -5.56 9.63 -9.33
N ALA A 99 -4.88 8.59 -8.85
CA ALA A 99 -4.89 8.16 -7.46
C ALA A 99 -3.92 8.90 -6.51
N HIS A 100 -3.22 9.95 -6.97
CA HIS A 100 -2.33 10.76 -6.12
C HIS A 100 -3.05 11.45 -4.95
N LYS A 101 -4.39 11.49 -5.01
CA LYS A 101 -5.26 11.94 -3.92
C LYS A 101 -5.18 11.08 -2.65
N GLY A 102 -4.71 9.82 -2.74
CA GLY A 102 -4.53 8.93 -1.59
C GLY A 102 -3.55 9.44 -0.53
N TRP A 103 -2.57 10.24 -0.96
CA TRP A 103 -1.55 10.83 -0.08
C TRP A 103 -1.84 12.29 0.28
N LEU A 104 -3.06 12.77 0.06
CA LEU A 104 -3.43 14.09 0.56
C LEU A 104 -3.42 14.06 2.08
N LEU A 105 -2.76 15.07 2.65
CA LEU A 105 -2.69 15.26 4.09
C LEU A 105 -4.07 15.64 4.62
N THR A 106 -4.35 15.20 5.83
CA THR A 106 -5.52 15.55 6.61
C THR A 106 -5.05 16.09 7.97
N ASP A 107 -5.84 16.94 8.61
CA ASP A 107 -5.42 17.49 9.90
C ASP A 107 -5.42 16.42 10.98
N ASP A 108 -4.57 16.58 11.99
CA ASP A 108 -4.60 15.76 13.19
C ASP A 108 -4.44 16.59 14.47
N PRO A 109 -4.90 16.06 15.62
CA PRO A 109 -4.88 16.83 16.85
C PRO A 109 -3.49 16.89 17.50
N PHE A 110 -2.41 16.43 16.87
CA PHE A 110 -1.07 16.31 17.48
C PHE A 110 0.01 17.09 16.75
N HIS A 111 0.12 17.06 15.42
CA HIS A 111 1.27 17.59 14.66
C HIS A 111 1.17 19.05 14.21
N GLY A 112 0.09 19.75 14.56
CA GLY A 112 -0.12 21.13 14.15
C GLY A 112 0.67 22.17 14.95
N ARG A 113 0.41 23.43 14.59
CA ARG A 113 0.90 24.67 15.23
C ARG A 113 -0.27 25.62 15.48
N TRP A 114 -0.16 26.46 16.51
CA TRP A 114 -1.12 27.53 16.76
C TRP A 114 -0.80 28.75 15.89
N LEU A 115 -1.78 29.19 15.10
CA LEU A 115 -1.69 30.38 14.24
C LEU A 115 -2.75 31.39 14.65
N ALA A 116 -2.37 32.67 14.73
CA ALA A 116 -3.33 33.75 14.98
C ALA A 116 -4.20 33.97 13.73
N ALA A 117 -5.51 34.04 13.93
CA ALA A 117 -6.47 34.40 12.88
C ALA A 117 -6.61 35.93 12.79
N TYR A 118 -6.57 36.46 11.57
CA TYR A 118 -6.79 37.89 11.31
C TYR A 118 -8.27 38.16 11.03
N GLY A 119 -8.72 39.36 11.39
CA GLY A 119 -10.12 39.73 11.25
C GLY A 119 -10.47 41.08 11.87
N GLU A 120 -11.68 41.54 11.60
CA GLU A 120 -12.27 42.72 12.24
C GLU A 120 -12.59 42.41 13.70
N GLN A 121 -11.86 43.05 14.62
CA GLN A 121 -11.97 42.81 16.06
C GLN A 121 -12.75 43.91 16.79
N THR A 122 -13.47 43.51 17.84
CA THR A 122 -14.10 44.41 18.81
C THR A 122 -13.76 43.96 20.23
N LEU A 123 -13.56 44.92 21.13
CA LEU A 123 -13.34 44.68 22.56
C LEU A 123 -14.03 45.79 23.37
N ASN A 124 -14.83 45.41 24.36
CA ASN A 124 -15.44 46.30 25.32
C ASN A 124 -15.74 45.56 26.65
N ALA A 125 -16.35 46.25 27.61
CA ALA A 125 -16.68 45.66 28.92
C ALA A 125 -17.64 44.47 28.86
N ALA A 126 -18.47 44.34 27.82
CA ALA A 126 -19.40 43.23 27.65
C ALA A 126 -18.76 41.99 27.00
N GLY A 127 -17.59 42.12 26.36
CA GLY A 127 -16.98 41.02 25.62
C GLY A 127 -16.06 41.44 24.50
N CYS A 128 -15.64 40.45 23.73
CA CYS A 128 -14.86 40.62 22.52
C CYS A 128 -15.40 39.76 21.37
N ALA A 129 -15.15 40.18 20.13
CA ALA A 129 -15.53 39.41 18.96
C ALA A 129 -14.59 39.67 17.79
N VAL A 130 -14.35 38.65 16.97
CA VAL A 130 -13.59 38.71 15.73
C VAL A 130 -14.37 38.01 14.63
N LEU A 131 -14.54 38.69 13.51
CA LEU A 131 -14.96 38.07 12.25
C LEU A 131 -13.72 37.95 11.37
N PHE A 132 -13.39 36.73 10.96
CA PHE A 132 -12.15 36.48 10.22
C PHE A 132 -12.18 37.10 8.83
N ASP A 133 -11.05 37.69 8.47
CA ASP A 133 -10.77 38.13 7.12
C ASP A 133 -10.50 36.91 6.22
N HIS A 134 -10.36 37.17 4.92
CA HIS A 134 -9.76 36.22 4.00
C HIS A 134 -8.41 35.75 4.57
N MET A 135 -8.15 34.45 4.50
CA MET A 135 -6.85 33.90 4.88
C MET A 135 -5.74 34.63 4.14
N ASP A 136 -4.89 35.30 4.89
CA ASP A 136 -3.80 36.08 4.35
C ASP A 136 -2.49 35.29 4.37
N VAL A 137 -1.62 35.55 3.39
CA VAL A 137 -0.29 34.93 3.34
C VAL A 137 0.49 35.17 4.63
N ASN A 138 0.34 36.34 5.25
CA ASN A 138 1.02 36.70 6.49
C ASN A 138 0.62 35.81 7.68
N GLU A 139 -0.58 35.23 7.70
CA GLU A 139 -1.00 34.28 8.74
C GLU A 139 -0.19 32.96 8.67
N VAL A 140 0.23 32.57 7.46
CA VAL A 140 0.89 31.28 7.21
C VAL A 140 2.38 31.41 6.85
N LEU A 141 2.90 32.64 6.69
CA LEU A 141 4.33 32.89 6.38
C LEU A 141 5.27 32.24 7.40
N CYS A 142 4.88 32.19 8.68
CA CYS A 142 5.68 31.61 9.75
C CYS A 142 5.89 30.09 9.63
N LEU A 143 5.12 29.42 8.76
CA LEU A 143 5.28 27.99 8.48
C LEU A 143 6.50 27.72 7.60
N GLY A 144 6.94 28.70 6.80
CA GLY A 144 8.09 28.59 5.90
C GLY A 144 7.86 27.64 4.71
N GLY A 145 8.94 27.36 3.96
CA GLY A 145 8.90 26.45 2.81
C GLY A 145 8.01 26.93 1.65
N ASP A 146 7.40 25.99 0.94
CA ASP A 146 6.51 26.27 -0.20
C ASP A 146 5.07 26.61 0.22
N TYR A 147 4.78 26.67 1.54
CA TYR A 147 3.43 26.88 2.06
C TYR A 147 2.74 28.16 1.55
N PRO A 148 3.42 29.32 1.47
CA PRO A 148 2.83 30.52 0.89
C PRO A 148 2.41 30.34 -0.57
N GLN A 149 3.13 29.51 -1.34
CA GLN A 149 2.76 29.18 -2.72
C GLN A 149 1.55 28.23 -2.73
N ASN A 150 1.55 27.22 -1.84
CA ASN A 150 0.46 26.25 -1.73
C ASN A 150 -0.89 26.90 -1.39
N LEU A 151 -0.90 27.99 -0.61
CA LEU A 151 -2.11 28.77 -0.35
C LEU A 151 -2.77 29.21 -1.67
N PHE A 152 -2.02 29.79 -2.62
CA PHE A 152 -2.54 30.21 -3.93
C PHE A 152 -2.99 29.05 -4.82
N LEU A 153 -2.48 27.84 -4.56
CA LEU A 153 -2.81 26.64 -5.31
C LEU A 153 -3.91 25.80 -4.62
N SER A 154 -4.47 26.25 -3.50
CA SER A 154 -5.48 25.54 -2.71
C SER A 154 -6.92 25.76 -3.23
N ASP A 155 -7.81 24.81 -2.92
CA ASP A 155 -9.27 24.95 -3.16
C ASP A 155 -9.85 26.12 -2.34
N ASP A 156 -9.22 26.42 -1.20
CA ASP A 156 -9.67 27.37 -0.19
C ASP A 156 -8.82 28.67 -0.13
N TYR A 157 -8.13 29.06 -1.22
CA TYR A 157 -7.13 30.15 -1.25
C TYR A 157 -7.62 31.53 -0.80
N ASN A 158 -8.94 31.74 -0.76
CA ASN A 158 -9.59 32.99 -0.36
C ASN A 158 -10.64 32.74 0.73
N ALA A 159 -10.42 31.75 1.59
CA ALA A 159 -11.35 31.35 2.64
C ALA A 159 -11.56 32.47 3.68
N MET A 160 -12.82 32.84 3.91
CA MET A 160 -13.25 33.69 5.05
C MET A 160 -13.55 32.86 6.31
N PHE A 161 -12.95 31.69 6.40
CA PHE A 161 -13.07 30.76 7.51
C PHE A 161 -11.69 30.15 7.78
N ARG A 162 -11.53 29.50 8.94
CA ARG A 162 -10.40 28.63 9.25
C ARG A 162 -10.95 27.23 9.48
N ARG A 163 -10.51 26.25 8.68
CA ARG A 163 -10.84 24.84 8.92
C ARG A 163 -9.86 24.29 9.94
N THR A 164 -10.37 23.84 11.09
CA THR A 164 -9.48 23.43 12.18
C THR A 164 -10.13 22.41 13.12
N LEU A 165 -9.29 21.58 13.74
CA LEU A 165 -9.65 20.70 14.86
C LEU A 165 -9.71 21.43 16.20
N LYS A 166 -9.02 22.57 16.32
CA LYS A 166 -8.95 23.32 17.58
C LYS A 166 -8.90 24.82 17.35
N LEU A 167 -9.55 25.54 18.24
CA LEU A 167 -9.49 26.99 18.28
C LEU A 167 -9.30 27.43 19.72
N ARG A 168 -8.47 28.45 19.98
CA ARG A 168 -8.38 29.07 21.30
C ARG A 168 -8.46 30.58 21.20
N VAL A 169 -8.97 31.20 22.24
CA VAL A 169 -8.94 32.65 22.44
C VAL A 169 -7.91 32.94 23.51
N VAL A 170 -6.96 33.82 23.22
CA VAL A 170 -5.88 34.22 24.11
C VAL A 170 -6.13 35.67 24.54
N PHE A 171 -5.93 35.93 25.84
CA PHE A 171 -6.16 37.22 26.47
C PHE A 171 -4.91 37.67 27.21
N SER A 172 -4.48 38.90 26.96
CA SER A 172 -3.42 39.57 27.71
C SER A 172 -4.05 40.37 28.86
N ALA A 173 -3.97 39.84 30.09
CA ALA A 173 -4.61 40.44 31.25
C ALA A 173 -3.87 40.10 32.55
N ALA A 174 -3.86 41.03 33.51
CA ALA A 174 -3.29 40.79 34.83
C ALA A 174 -4.07 39.72 35.63
N GLU A 175 -5.38 39.61 35.38
CA GLU A 175 -6.27 38.63 36.00
C GLU A 175 -7.08 37.90 34.92
N ALA A 176 -7.47 36.65 35.18
CA ALA A 176 -8.21 35.81 34.24
C ALA A 176 -9.58 36.41 33.88
N PRO A 177 -9.88 36.64 32.59
CA PRO A 177 -11.23 36.97 32.17
C PRO A 177 -12.22 35.86 32.54
N ARG A 178 -13.41 36.27 33.00
CA ARG A 178 -14.53 35.38 33.31
C ARG A 178 -15.52 35.39 32.15
N ILE A 179 -15.73 34.23 31.56
CA ILE A 179 -16.46 34.09 30.30
C ILE A 179 -17.84 33.50 30.55
N ARG A 180 -18.87 34.29 30.32
CA ARG A 180 -20.27 33.89 30.44
C ARG A 180 -20.71 33.03 29.26
N GLN A 181 -20.28 33.36 28.05
CA GLN A 181 -20.68 32.65 26.83
C GLN A 181 -19.62 32.77 25.73
N ILE A 182 -19.44 31.71 24.96
CA ILE A 182 -18.70 31.70 23.69
C ILE A 182 -19.69 31.35 22.58
N ARG A 183 -19.56 32.01 21.43
CA ARG A 183 -20.28 31.67 20.18
C ARG A 183 -19.31 31.62 19.03
N LEU A 184 -19.46 30.61 18.19
CA LEU A 184 -18.74 30.50 16.93
C LEU A 184 -19.70 30.72 15.76
N THR A 185 -19.19 31.36 14.71
CA THR A 185 -19.94 31.52 13.46
C THR A 185 -19.35 30.57 12.42
N GLY A 186 -20.14 29.63 11.89
CA GLY A 186 -19.76 28.79 10.75
C GLY A 186 -20.37 29.28 9.43
N ASP A 187 -20.13 28.53 8.34
CA ASP A 187 -20.79 28.77 7.04
C ASP A 187 -22.21 28.16 6.98
N ALA A 188 -22.48 27.13 7.79
CA ALA A 188 -23.78 26.48 7.83
C ALA A 188 -24.84 27.36 8.51
N THR A 189 -26.06 27.28 8.00
CA THR A 189 -27.25 27.84 8.67
C THR A 189 -28.16 26.72 9.11
N VAL A 190 -29.13 27.04 9.96
CA VAL A 190 -30.02 26.05 10.53
C VAL A 190 -31.45 26.23 10.00
N ARG A 191 -32.10 25.12 9.63
CA ARG A 191 -33.47 25.07 9.12
C ARG A 191 -34.25 23.95 9.79
N GLU A 192 -35.55 24.14 9.97
CA GLU A 192 -36.47 23.08 10.39
C GLU A 192 -36.95 22.30 9.16
N ASP A 193 -36.89 20.96 9.24
CA ASP A 193 -37.35 20.01 8.23
C ASP A 193 -38.18 18.92 8.90
N ALA A 194 -38.90 18.16 8.08
CA ALA A 194 -39.60 16.97 8.52
C ALA A 194 -39.48 15.84 7.49
N CYS A 195 -39.44 14.60 7.97
CA CYS A 195 -39.45 13.41 7.13
C CYS A 195 -40.46 12.39 7.64
N ARG A 196 -40.86 11.46 6.77
CA ARG A 196 -41.65 10.29 7.15
C ARG A 196 -40.76 9.08 7.28
N VAL A 197 -41.01 8.30 8.32
CA VAL A 197 -40.30 7.06 8.61
C VAL A 197 -41.26 5.88 8.44
N TYR A 198 -40.91 4.94 7.57
CA TYR A 198 -41.71 3.74 7.27
C TYR A 198 -40.89 2.49 7.58
N PRO A 199 -40.94 1.96 8.81
CA PRO A 199 -40.48 0.61 9.10
C PRO A 199 -41.38 -0.42 8.40
N ASN A 200 -40.79 -1.54 7.96
CA ASN A 200 -41.46 -2.56 7.13
C ASN A 200 -42.12 -1.94 5.88
N ALA A 201 -41.34 -1.12 5.15
CA ALA A 201 -41.80 -0.30 4.05
C ALA A 201 -42.41 -1.12 2.90
N THR A 202 -41.87 -2.31 2.64
CA THR A 202 -42.29 -3.16 1.51
C THR A 202 -43.07 -4.39 1.92
N GLY A 203 -43.20 -4.68 3.21
CA GLY A 203 -43.85 -5.89 3.70
C GLY A 203 -42.99 -7.15 3.53
N ARG A 204 -41.70 -7.00 3.18
CA ARG A 204 -40.80 -8.12 2.84
C ARG A 204 -40.09 -8.70 4.06
N GLY A 205 -40.15 -8.05 5.21
CA GLY A 205 -39.44 -8.50 6.40
C GLY A 205 -40.22 -8.30 7.70
N GLU A 206 -40.07 -9.26 8.61
CA GLU A 206 -40.07 -8.96 10.04
C GLU A 206 -38.84 -8.08 10.29
N THR A 207 -39.02 -6.79 10.50
CA THR A 207 -37.97 -5.92 11.05
C THR A 207 -37.36 -6.63 12.27
N ALA A 208 -36.03 -6.74 12.37
CA ALA A 208 -35.31 -7.43 13.47
C ALA A 208 -35.62 -6.88 14.89
N GLY A 209 -36.53 -5.91 14.99
CA GLY A 209 -37.05 -5.29 16.19
C GLY A 209 -37.73 -3.97 15.82
N PRO A 210 -38.29 -3.25 16.80
CA PRO A 210 -38.77 -1.88 16.59
C PRO A 210 -37.61 -0.98 16.14
N VAL A 211 -37.85 -0.14 15.14
CA VAL A 211 -36.91 0.91 14.72
C VAL A 211 -36.99 2.08 15.71
N ARG A 212 -35.86 2.51 16.25
CA ARG A 212 -35.76 3.65 17.18
C ARG A 212 -34.95 4.79 16.55
N ILE A 213 -35.40 6.01 16.79
CA ILE A 213 -34.68 7.25 16.48
C ILE A 213 -34.01 7.69 17.77
N GLU A 214 -32.68 7.57 17.84
CA GLU A 214 -31.94 7.66 19.10
C GLU A 214 -31.32 9.04 19.34
N ALA A 215 -30.57 9.54 18.36
CA ALA A 215 -29.77 10.75 18.50
C ALA A 215 -29.74 11.58 17.21
N ILE A 216 -29.40 12.85 17.35
CA ILE A 216 -29.16 13.77 16.24
C ILE A 216 -27.87 14.54 16.50
N TRP A 217 -26.97 14.55 15.53
CA TRP A 217 -25.72 15.30 15.56
C TRP A 217 -25.84 16.56 14.70
N ASN A 218 -25.25 17.67 15.13
CA ASN A 218 -25.41 18.99 14.49
C ASN A 218 -26.87 19.34 14.22
N GLY A 219 -27.77 19.06 15.16
CA GLY A 219 -29.21 19.26 15.00
C GLY A 219 -29.97 19.07 16.30
N GLU A 220 -31.29 19.22 16.24
CA GLU A 220 -32.18 19.08 17.38
C GLU A 220 -33.50 18.43 16.96
N PHE A 221 -34.02 17.51 17.77
CA PHE A 221 -35.34 16.94 17.51
C PHE A 221 -36.44 17.90 17.96
N ILE A 222 -37.43 18.13 17.10
CA ILE A 222 -38.64 18.90 17.43
C ILE A 222 -39.74 17.95 17.89
N SER A 223 -39.95 16.84 17.17
CA SER A 223 -40.91 15.79 17.54
C SER A 223 -40.61 14.48 16.80
N GLY A 224 -41.12 13.35 17.31
CA GLY A 224 -41.01 12.04 16.65
C GLY A 224 -39.80 11.18 17.05
N GLN A 225 -38.97 11.62 18.02
CA GLN A 225 -37.90 10.80 18.61
C GLN A 225 -38.50 9.60 19.37
N GLY A 226 -37.76 8.48 19.42
CA GLY A 226 -38.18 7.26 20.11
C GLY A 226 -38.53 6.14 19.13
N VAL A 227 -39.50 5.29 19.47
CA VAL A 227 -39.90 4.15 18.62
C VAL A 227 -40.71 4.66 17.42
N ALA A 228 -40.19 4.44 16.21
CA ALA A 228 -40.85 4.86 14.98
C ALA A 228 -42.08 4.00 14.67
N GLN A 229 -43.23 4.64 14.50
CA GLN A 229 -44.44 4.02 13.95
C GLN A 229 -44.43 4.14 12.42
N ARG A 230 -45.11 3.22 11.72
CA ARG A 230 -45.18 3.23 10.26
C ARG A 230 -45.85 4.51 9.74
N GLY A 231 -45.11 5.32 8.99
CA GLY A 231 -45.54 6.60 8.46
C GLY A 231 -45.50 7.75 9.45
N ALA A 232 -44.84 7.57 10.61
CA ALA A 232 -44.67 8.65 11.58
C ALA A 232 -43.83 9.79 11.01
N THR A 233 -44.23 11.02 11.33
CA THR A 233 -43.47 12.23 11.02
C THR A 233 -42.40 12.46 12.07
N LEU A 234 -41.15 12.60 11.63
CA LEU A 234 -40.02 13.04 12.43
C LEU A 234 -39.72 14.49 12.04
N ALA A 235 -39.94 15.43 12.95
CA ALA A 235 -39.63 16.85 12.76
C ALA A 235 -38.33 17.19 13.50
N TYR A 236 -37.41 17.87 12.81
CA TYR A 236 -36.08 18.16 13.34
C TYR A 236 -35.51 19.43 12.75
N ARG A 237 -34.51 19.96 13.44
CA ARG A 237 -33.72 21.09 13.02
C ARG A 237 -32.37 20.58 12.53
N ARG A 238 -31.98 20.94 11.31
CA ARG A 238 -30.74 20.51 10.66
C ARG A 238 -29.89 21.69 10.18
N THR A 239 -28.59 21.45 10.02
CA THR A 239 -27.69 22.32 9.29
C THR A 239 -27.95 22.23 7.78
N VAL A 240 -27.76 23.34 7.07
CA VAL A 240 -27.89 23.48 5.62
C VAL A 240 -26.74 24.35 5.11
N GLY A 241 -26.14 23.95 3.99
CA GLY A 241 -25.03 24.70 3.37
C GLY A 241 -23.66 24.45 4.03
N ALA A 242 -23.55 23.40 4.85
CA ALA A 242 -22.26 22.94 5.39
C ALA A 242 -21.33 22.53 4.24
N ARG A 243 -20.06 22.97 4.30
CA ARG A 243 -19.02 22.62 3.31
C ARG A 243 -18.19 21.40 3.72
N THR A 244 -18.18 21.08 5.00
CA THR A 244 -17.50 19.93 5.58
C THR A 244 -18.52 18.93 6.12
N ASP A 245 -18.23 17.65 5.96
CA ASP A 245 -19.04 16.56 6.51
C ASP A 245 -19.17 16.65 8.05
N ALA A 246 -18.19 17.28 8.73
CA ALA A 246 -18.19 17.48 10.17
C ALA A 246 -19.33 18.41 10.68
N ASP A 247 -19.86 19.27 9.81
CA ASP A 247 -20.92 20.25 10.12
C ASP A 247 -22.29 19.83 9.58
N GLN A 248 -22.39 18.68 8.90
CA GLN A 248 -23.68 18.15 8.43
C GLN A 248 -24.45 17.45 9.55
N THR A 249 -25.77 17.52 9.46
CA THR A 249 -26.67 16.82 10.41
C THR A 249 -26.77 15.34 10.08
N VAL A 250 -26.56 14.50 11.10
CA VAL A 250 -26.73 13.05 11.02
C VAL A 250 -27.74 12.62 12.07
N ILE A 251 -28.74 11.85 11.65
CA ILE A 251 -29.77 11.26 12.53
C ILE A 251 -29.40 9.80 12.76
N THR A 252 -29.23 9.39 14.01
CA THR A 252 -28.91 8.01 14.38
C THR A 252 -30.18 7.22 14.62
N PHE A 253 -30.31 6.12 13.89
CA PHE A 253 -31.37 5.12 14.01
C PHE A 253 -30.81 3.84 14.61
N ARG A 254 -31.67 3.06 15.26
CA ARG A 254 -31.38 1.70 15.71
C ARG A 254 -32.47 0.75 15.24
N ALA A 255 -32.10 -0.30 14.51
CA ALA A 255 -32.97 -1.40 14.13
C ALA A 255 -32.51 -2.68 14.83
N GLY A 256 -33.32 -3.17 15.79
CA GLY A 256 -32.88 -4.24 16.69
C GLY A 256 -31.65 -3.80 17.51
N ASP A 257 -30.54 -4.52 17.37
CA ASP A 257 -29.25 -4.20 18.01
C ASP A 257 -28.29 -3.39 17.12
N THR A 258 -28.70 -3.07 15.88
CA THR A 258 -27.83 -2.37 14.92
C THR A 258 -28.12 -0.88 14.88
N GLY A 259 -27.14 -0.06 15.26
CA GLY A 259 -27.19 1.39 15.11
C GLY A 259 -26.53 1.87 13.82
N PHE A 260 -27.11 2.88 13.16
CA PHE A 260 -26.56 3.51 11.95
C PHE A 260 -27.01 4.98 11.85
N GLY A 261 -26.20 5.82 11.22
CA GLY A 261 -26.56 7.21 10.92
C GLY A 261 -27.22 7.35 9.55
N VAL A 262 -28.04 8.39 9.38
CA VAL A 262 -28.56 8.85 8.08
C VAL A 262 -28.28 10.35 7.98
N ARG A 263 -27.63 10.78 6.89
CA ARG A 263 -27.41 12.21 6.64
C ARG A 263 -28.76 12.84 6.33
N ALA A 264 -29.08 13.95 6.99
CA ALA A 264 -30.35 14.62 6.79
C ALA A 264 -30.56 15.10 5.34
N GLU A 265 -29.47 15.34 4.62
CA GLU A 265 -29.48 15.73 3.19
C GLU A 265 -29.86 14.56 2.27
N ASP A 266 -29.45 13.33 2.60
CA ASP A 266 -29.80 12.15 1.79
C ASP A 266 -31.31 11.88 1.80
N VAL A 267 -31.97 12.24 2.91
CA VAL A 267 -33.43 12.11 3.07
C VAL A 267 -34.19 12.88 2.00
N GLU A 268 -33.66 14.00 1.49
CA GLU A 268 -34.32 14.80 0.44
C GLU A 268 -34.55 13.99 -0.85
N THR A 269 -33.72 12.97 -1.10
CA THR A 269 -33.85 12.06 -2.26
C THR A 269 -34.47 10.71 -1.92
N GLY A 270 -34.69 10.43 -0.64
CA GLY A 270 -35.21 9.17 -0.11
C GLY A 270 -34.11 8.15 0.21
N VAL A 271 -34.13 7.65 1.44
CA VAL A 271 -33.19 6.65 1.97
C VAL A 271 -33.95 5.36 2.24
N TYR A 272 -33.61 4.31 1.51
CA TYR A 272 -34.16 2.97 1.73
C TYR A 272 -33.07 2.04 2.25
N MET A 273 -33.12 1.72 3.55
CA MET A 273 -32.21 0.78 4.19
C MET A 273 -32.70 -0.66 3.94
N GLU A 274 -32.08 -1.34 2.98
CA GLU A 274 -32.59 -2.61 2.44
C GLU A 274 -32.67 -3.72 3.50
N ASP A 275 -31.61 -3.88 4.30
CA ASP A 275 -31.51 -4.95 5.30
C ASP A 275 -32.49 -4.80 6.47
N PHE A 276 -33.09 -3.62 6.62
CA PHE A 276 -34.05 -3.32 7.68
C PHE A 276 -35.47 -3.08 7.16
N ASP A 277 -35.70 -3.17 5.85
CA ASP A 277 -36.94 -2.74 5.18
C ASP A 277 -37.45 -1.39 5.70
N LEU A 278 -36.56 -0.41 5.81
CA LEU A 278 -36.82 0.90 6.40
C LEU A 278 -36.69 1.99 5.32
N LEU A 279 -37.77 2.73 5.08
CA LEU A 279 -37.79 3.87 4.17
C LEU A 279 -37.91 5.19 4.95
N ILE A 280 -37.03 6.15 4.65
CA ILE A 280 -37.03 7.50 5.20
C ILE A 280 -37.09 8.49 4.02
N VAL A 281 -38.13 9.30 3.96
CA VAL A 281 -38.43 10.16 2.80
C VAL A 281 -38.93 11.53 3.26
N PRO A 282 -38.80 12.59 2.45
CA PRO A 282 -39.31 13.89 2.83
C PRO A 282 -40.85 13.85 2.84
N ASP A 283 -41.48 14.68 3.68
CA ASP A 283 -42.93 14.63 3.93
C ASP A 283 -43.78 14.88 2.67
N GLU A 284 -43.22 15.63 1.72
CA GLU A 284 -43.79 15.95 0.42
C GLU A 284 -43.69 14.85 -0.65
N MET A 285 -42.92 13.77 -0.41
CA MET A 285 -42.73 12.71 -1.41
C MET A 285 -44.01 11.89 -1.60
N GLN A 286 -44.61 11.97 -2.80
CA GLN A 286 -45.86 11.29 -3.12
C GLN A 286 -45.68 9.80 -3.49
N GLY A 287 -46.58 8.95 -2.99
CA GLY A 287 -46.67 7.52 -3.31
C GLY A 287 -46.89 6.66 -2.06
N THR A 288 -47.21 5.38 -2.25
CA THR A 288 -47.10 4.39 -1.17
C THR A 288 -45.61 4.10 -0.90
N PRO A 289 -45.22 3.67 0.31
CA PRO A 289 -43.82 3.32 0.58
C PRO A 289 -43.31 2.24 -0.38
N GLU A 290 -44.16 1.28 -0.75
CA GLU A 290 -43.86 0.24 -1.75
C GLU A 290 -43.54 0.84 -3.13
N ASP A 291 -44.36 1.80 -3.60
CA ASP A 291 -44.15 2.49 -4.88
C ASP A 291 -42.88 3.34 -4.86
N ILE A 292 -42.59 3.99 -3.73
CA ILE A 292 -41.39 4.80 -3.57
C ILE A 292 -40.14 3.91 -3.66
N VAL A 293 -40.08 2.82 -2.87
CA VAL A 293 -38.95 1.88 -2.90
C VAL A 293 -38.76 1.31 -4.31
N LYS A 294 -39.85 0.95 -4.99
CA LYS A 294 -39.80 0.49 -6.37
C LYS A 294 -39.19 1.55 -7.30
N ARG A 295 -39.55 2.83 -7.19
CA ARG A 295 -38.95 3.91 -7.99
C ARG A 295 -37.46 4.10 -7.67
N LEU A 296 -37.08 4.05 -6.40
CA LEU A 296 -35.69 4.25 -5.97
C LEU A 296 -34.75 3.17 -6.51
N THR A 297 -35.26 1.93 -6.65
CA THR A 297 -34.48 0.75 -7.03
C THR A 297 -34.62 0.32 -8.49
N LEU A 298 -35.59 0.90 -9.23
CA LEU A 298 -35.89 0.48 -10.60
C LEU A 298 -34.69 0.64 -11.56
N GLY A 299 -34.31 -0.45 -12.22
CA GLY A 299 -33.28 -0.44 -13.28
C GLY A 299 -31.85 -0.28 -12.78
N LYS A 300 -31.62 -0.22 -11.47
CA LYS A 300 -30.29 -0.11 -10.87
C LYS A 300 -29.78 -1.51 -10.48
N GLN A 301 -28.48 -1.74 -10.69
CA GLN A 301 -27.83 -3.00 -10.33
C GLN A 301 -26.50 -2.70 -9.66
N SER A 302 -26.32 -3.28 -8.47
CA SER A 302 -25.06 -3.26 -7.73
C SER A 302 -23.98 -4.03 -8.50
N ILE A 303 -22.75 -3.51 -8.52
CA ILE A 303 -21.57 -4.22 -9.01
C ILE A 303 -21.33 -5.45 -8.14
N PHE A 304 -21.46 -5.29 -6.82
CA PHE A 304 -21.31 -6.40 -5.87
C PHE A 304 -22.19 -7.58 -6.28
N ASP A 305 -23.48 -7.34 -6.59
CA ASP A 305 -24.44 -8.39 -6.96
C ASP A 305 -24.20 -8.97 -8.37
N ARG A 306 -23.81 -8.13 -9.34
CA ARG A 306 -23.60 -8.53 -10.75
C ARG A 306 -22.49 -9.56 -10.93
N VAL A 307 -21.47 -9.59 -10.07
CA VAL A 307 -20.32 -10.51 -10.21
C VAL A 307 -20.76 -11.99 -10.15
N ALA A 308 -21.70 -12.33 -9.26
CA ALA A 308 -22.07 -13.72 -9.01
C ALA A 308 -22.75 -14.41 -10.20
N VAL A 309 -23.38 -13.64 -11.09
CA VAL A 309 -24.07 -14.12 -12.29
C VAL A 309 -23.28 -13.90 -13.58
N HIS A 310 -22.11 -13.26 -13.49
CA HIS A 310 -21.22 -13.06 -14.63
C HIS A 310 -20.40 -14.33 -14.91
N ALA A 311 -19.92 -14.47 -16.16
CA ALA A 311 -18.96 -15.51 -16.48
C ALA A 311 -17.70 -15.35 -15.61
N GLU A 312 -17.14 -16.49 -15.16
CA GLU A 312 -15.94 -16.51 -14.32
C GLU A 312 -14.77 -15.80 -15.02
N GLN A 313 -14.01 -15.01 -14.25
CA GLN A 313 -12.88 -14.27 -14.80
C GLN A 313 -11.75 -15.22 -15.23
N SER A 314 -10.98 -14.81 -16.23
CA SER A 314 -9.74 -15.48 -16.66
C SER A 314 -8.59 -14.49 -16.75
N VAL A 315 -7.35 -15.00 -16.70
CA VAL A 315 -6.14 -14.19 -16.93
C VAL A 315 -6.17 -13.55 -18.32
N GLU A 316 -6.60 -14.30 -19.34
CA GLU A 316 -6.75 -13.80 -20.71
C GLU A 316 -7.69 -12.60 -20.78
N ASN A 317 -8.88 -12.71 -20.20
CA ASN A 317 -9.87 -11.63 -20.22
C ASN A 317 -9.41 -10.41 -19.41
N ALA A 318 -8.84 -10.63 -18.22
CA ALA A 318 -8.26 -9.54 -17.41
C ALA A 318 -7.14 -8.80 -18.18
N MET A 319 -6.22 -9.53 -18.83
CA MET A 319 -5.14 -8.93 -19.62
C MET A 319 -5.60 -8.27 -20.92
N ALA A 320 -6.76 -8.66 -21.45
CA ALA A 320 -7.36 -8.05 -22.63
C ALA A 320 -8.04 -6.70 -22.30
N GLU A 321 -8.73 -6.61 -21.15
CA GLU A 321 -9.46 -5.40 -20.76
C GLU A 321 -8.64 -4.42 -19.92
N ILE A 322 -7.61 -4.89 -19.20
CA ILE A 322 -6.65 -4.04 -18.49
C ILE A 322 -5.45 -3.74 -19.42
N PRO A 323 -5.16 -2.46 -19.70
CA PRO A 323 -4.01 -2.04 -20.50
C PRO A 323 -2.69 -2.64 -19.99
N ALA A 324 -1.83 -3.05 -20.92
CA ALA A 324 -0.47 -3.47 -20.58
C ALA A 324 0.35 -2.27 -20.09
N MET A 325 1.33 -2.53 -19.22
CA MET A 325 2.21 -1.49 -18.71
C MET A 325 3.12 -0.91 -19.80
N VAL A 326 3.19 0.41 -19.86
CA VAL A 326 4.03 1.17 -20.79
C VAL A 326 5.43 1.29 -20.20
N LYS A 327 6.41 0.62 -20.81
CA LYS A 327 7.77 0.50 -20.26
C LYS A 327 8.55 1.83 -20.24
N THR A 328 8.12 2.84 -21.01
CA THR A 328 8.74 4.17 -21.02
C THR A 328 8.18 5.10 -19.94
N MET A 329 7.01 4.79 -19.37
CA MET A 329 6.26 5.67 -18.47
C MET A 329 6.34 5.20 -17.01
N GLN A 330 7.52 4.78 -16.57
CA GLN A 330 7.80 4.53 -15.16
C GLN A 330 8.97 5.38 -14.64
N PRO A 331 8.73 6.29 -13.70
CA PRO A 331 9.78 7.09 -13.08
C PRO A 331 10.71 6.28 -12.16
N LYS A 332 11.98 6.66 -11.96
CA LYS A 332 12.75 7.65 -12.72
C LYS A 332 13.12 7.13 -14.09
N TYR A 333 13.50 5.86 -14.28
CA TYR A 333 14.30 5.42 -15.45
C TYR A 333 13.53 4.79 -16.62
N GLY A 334 12.20 4.89 -16.67
CA GLY A 334 11.39 3.87 -17.34
C GLY A 334 11.50 2.53 -16.61
N ARG A 335 10.90 1.48 -17.17
CA ARG A 335 11.00 0.12 -16.65
C ARG A 335 12.45 -0.38 -16.73
N TYR A 336 12.95 -0.89 -15.61
CA TYR A 336 14.24 -1.54 -15.47
C TYR A 336 14.11 -2.83 -14.68
N VAL A 337 15.11 -3.70 -14.77
CA VAL A 337 15.24 -4.91 -13.95
C VAL A 337 16.59 -4.90 -13.22
N PRO A 338 16.62 -5.16 -11.90
CA PRO A 338 17.86 -5.28 -11.17
C PRO A 338 18.61 -6.58 -11.51
N MET A 339 19.94 -6.51 -11.39
CA MET A 339 20.89 -7.58 -11.60
C MET A 339 21.88 -7.57 -10.43
N GLY A 340 22.09 -8.73 -9.80
CA GLY A 340 23.03 -8.85 -8.70
C GLY A 340 23.10 -10.27 -8.17
N TRP A 341 23.57 -10.40 -6.94
CA TRP A 341 23.74 -11.68 -6.26
C TRP A 341 22.99 -11.70 -4.92
N ILE A 342 22.59 -12.89 -4.46
CA ILE A 342 21.85 -13.06 -3.19
C ILE A 342 22.65 -12.48 -2.01
N GLY A 343 22.01 -11.65 -1.18
CA GLY A 343 22.62 -11.05 0.03
C GLY A 343 23.62 -9.91 -0.21
N VAL A 344 24.07 -9.67 -1.44
CA VAL A 344 25.08 -8.63 -1.77
C VAL A 344 24.43 -7.26 -1.94
N ARG A 345 25.03 -6.20 -1.42
CA ARG A 345 24.51 -4.82 -1.54
C ARG A 345 24.69 -4.18 -2.91
N GLN A 346 25.83 -4.40 -3.57
CA GLN A 346 26.10 -3.86 -4.91
C GLN A 346 25.16 -4.48 -5.94
N LYS A 347 24.54 -3.66 -6.79
CA LYS A 347 23.63 -4.08 -7.87
C LYS A 347 23.89 -3.29 -9.16
N PHE A 348 23.51 -3.85 -10.29
CA PHE A 348 23.26 -3.10 -11.52
C PHE A 348 21.78 -3.18 -11.88
N ALA A 349 21.33 -2.34 -12.80
CA ALA A 349 20.00 -2.40 -13.38
C ALA A 349 20.10 -2.33 -14.90
N LEU A 350 19.21 -3.05 -15.58
CA LEU A 350 19.08 -3.08 -17.04
C LEU A 350 17.76 -2.41 -17.45
N ARG A 351 17.85 -1.28 -18.15
CA ARG A 351 16.68 -0.57 -18.70
C ARG A 351 16.11 -1.30 -19.91
N TYR A 352 14.88 -0.94 -20.29
CA TYR A 352 14.13 -1.61 -21.36
C TYR A 352 14.80 -1.47 -22.73
N ASN A 353 15.59 -0.43 -22.91
CA ASN A 353 16.34 -0.13 -24.13
C ASN A 353 17.73 -0.78 -24.17
N GLY A 354 18.13 -1.48 -23.10
CA GLY A 354 19.42 -2.15 -22.99
C GLY A 354 20.49 -1.37 -22.24
N ASP A 355 20.22 -0.13 -21.80
CA ASP A 355 21.15 0.62 -20.96
C ASP A 355 21.40 -0.10 -19.63
N ILE A 356 22.65 -0.08 -19.17
CA ILE A 356 23.06 -0.69 -17.89
C ILE A 356 23.48 0.42 -16.95
N PHE A 357 23.00 0.41 -15.70
CA PHE A 357 23.35 1.44 -14.74
C PHE A 357 23.43 0.98 -13.29
N ALA A 358 24.15 1.76 -12.47
CA ALA A 358 24.28 1.59 -11.03
C ALA A 358 24.11 2.95 -10.31
N SER A 359 23.69 2.92 -9.04
CA SER A 359 23.44 4.12 -8.21
C SER A 359 24.03 3.91 -6.82
N LYS A 360 24.87 4.86 -6.37
CA LYS A 360 25.45 4.83 -5.02
C LYS A 360 24.39 5.02 -3.93
N ILE A 361 23.47 5.97 -4.12
CA ILE A 361 22.45 6.27 -3.11
C ILE A 361 21.30 5.26 -3.13
N ASP A 362 20.74 4.96 -4.31
CA ASP A 362 19.49 4.17 -4.37
C ASP A 362 19.70 2.71 -3.92
N GLN A 363 20.90 2.17 -4.08
CA GLN A 363 21.24 0.82 -3.62
C GLN A 363 21.55 0.75 -2.12
N LYS A 364 21.54 1.88 -1.41
CA LYS A 364 21.89 1.99 0.01
C LYS A 364 23.28 1.41 0.31
N VAL A 365 24.22 1.52 -0.64
CA VAL A 365 25.58 0.99 -0.47
C VAL A 365 26.31 1.74 0.64
N SER A 366 27.09 1.04 1.45
CA SER A 366 27.75 1.61 2.63
C SER A 366 28.89 2.56 2.25
N ALA A 367 29.37 3.37 3.20
CA ALA A 367 30.59 4.18 3.01
C ALA A 367 31.77 3.32 2.49
N ARG A 368 31.88 2.08 2.96
CA ARG A 368 32.90 1.14 2.53
C ARG A 368 32.77 0.73 1.07
N ASP A 369 31.57 0.36 0.62
CA ASP A 369 31.32 0.02 -0.79
C ASP A 369 31.57 1.24 -1.68
N THR A 370 31.12 2.42 -1.22
CA THR A 370 31.34 3.66 -1.97
C THR A 370 32.82 4.04 -2.10
N ALA A 371 33.67 3.61 -1.16
CA ALA A 371 35.11 3.88 -1.19
C ALA A 371 35.81 3.33 -2.44
N ARG A 372 35.22 2.31 -3.08
CA ARG A 372 35.73 1.70 -4.33
C ARG A 372 35.00 2.18 -5.57
N THR A 373 34.06 3.12 -5.46
CA THR A 373 33.23 3.63 -6.58
C THR A 373 33.67 5.03 -7.04
N HIS A 374 34.81 5.09 -7.74
CA HIS A 374 35.41 6.36 -8.21
C HIS A 374 34.81 6.96 -9.50
N TRP A 375 33.55 6.71 -9.83
CA TRP A 375 32.89 7.31 -11.01
C TRP A 375 32.30 8.71 -10.75
N ALA A 376 32.12 9.49 -11.83
CA ALA A 376 31.91 10.94 -11.84
C ALA A 376 30.70 11.49 -11.05
N GLY A 377 29.68 10.68 -10.77
CA GLY A 377 28.45 11.12 -10.07
C GLY A 377 27.91 10.10 -9.06
N ASN A 378 26.63 10.30 -8.68
CA ASN A 378 25.87 9.32 -7.90
C ASN A 378 25.62 8.04 -8.71
N GLU A 379 25.28 8.22 -9.98
CA GLU A 379 24.95 7.15 -10.91
C GLU A 379 26.10 6.92 -11.90
N LEU A 380 26.23 5.69 -12.38
CA LEU A 380 27.04 5.32 -13.55
C LEU A 380 26.13 4.62 -14.56
N HIS A 381 26.10 5.11 -15.79
CA HIS A 381 25.33 4.56 -16.89
C HIS A 381 26.24 4.20 -18.05
N PHE A 382 25.97 3.05 -18.65
CA PHE A 382 26.45 2.61 -19.95
C PHE A 382 25.27 2.68 -20.90
N ARG A 383 25.16 3.77 -21.65
CA ARG A 383 24.03 4.01 -22.55
C ARG A 383 24.33 3.44 -23.93
N LEU A 384 23.46 2.57 -24.42
CA LEU A 384 23.65 1.89 -25.69
C LEU A 384 22.99 2.69 -26.80
N ALA A 385 23.71 2.85 -27.90
CA ALA A 385 23.13 3.28 -29.17
C ALA A 385 23.66 2.42 -30.30
N SER A 386 22.89 2.30 -31.39
CA SER A 386 23.36 1.63 -32.60
C SER A 386 23.23 2.55 -33.79
N GLY A 387 24.06 2.28 -34.79
CA GLY A 387 23.91 2.88 -36.10
C GLY A 387 24.47 4.28 -36.31
N ASP A 388 24.18 4.84 -37.50
CA ASP A 388 24.56 6.18 -37.94
C ASP A 388 23.45 6.76 -38.84
N PRO A 389 22.73 7.81 -38.40
CA PRO A 389 22.88 8.47 -37.09
C PRO A 389 22.54 7.54 -35.92
N PRO A 390 23.22 7.65 -34.77
CA PRO A 390 22.99 6.74 -33.63
C PRO A 390 21.57 6.84 -33.04
N ASN A 391 20.96 5.69 -32.76
CA ASN A 391 19.66 5.55 -32.09
C ASN A 391 19.79 4.86 -30.73
N ARG A 392 19.16 5.41 -29.67
CA ARG A 392 19.17 4.91 -28.28
C ARG A 392 17.97 4.01 -27.91
N HIS A 393 17.04 3.80 -28.84
CA HIS A 393 15.89 2.90 -28.68
C HIS A 393 15.02 3.22 -27.47
N GLU A 394 14.77 4.52 -27.23
CA GLU A 394 14.04 5.04 -26.07
C GLU A 394 12.50 4.98 -26.25
N GLY A 395 12.02 4.60 -27.43
CA GLY A 395 10.60 4.39 -27.72
C GLY A 395 10.04 3.10 -27.09
N ASN A 396 8.72 3.09 -26.86
CA ASN A 396 8.04 1.93 -26.25
C ASN A 396 8.11 0.67 -27.14
N GLU A 397 8.19 0.82 -28.45
CA GLU A 397 8.22 -0.29 -29.41
C GLU A 397 9.62 -0.51 -30.03
N ASP A 398 10.62 0.30 -29.66
CA ASP A 398 11.95 0.24 -30.29
C ASP A 398 12.72 -1.05 -29.94
N THR A 399 12.41 -1.63 -28.78
CA THR A 399 13.03 -2.86 -28.28
C THR A 399 11.99 -3.89 -27.86
N THR A 400 12.41 -5.15 -27.83
CA THR A 400 11.72 -6.20 -27.07
C THR A 400 12.66 -6.70 -25.98
N GLN A 401 12.15 -6.86 -24.75
CA GLN A 401 12.90 -7.46 -23.66
C GLN A 401 12.23 -8.77 -23.24
N SER A 402 13.02 -9.72 -22.75
CA SER A 402 12.47 -10.97 -22.23
C SER A 402 13.36 -11.58 -21.16
N MET A 403 12.75 -12.42 -20.33
CA MET A 403 13.41 -13.33 -19.40
C MET A 403 13.11 -14.78 -19.82
N PRO A 404 13.99 -15.42 -20.61
CA PRO A 404 13.69 -16.71 -21.24
C PRO A 404 13.46 -17.86 -20.27
N ASP A 405 14.16 -17.86 -19.14
CA ASP A 405 14.00 -18.81 -18.05
C ASP A 405 13.64 -18.02 -16.80
N PRO A 406 12.38 -18.07 -16.32
CA PRO A 406 11.91 -17.18 -15.26
C PRO A 406 12.56 -17.45 -13.90
N ARG A 407 13.35 -18.52 -13.76
CA ARG A 407 14.02 -18.91 -12.52
C ARG A 407 15.40 -18.27 -12.37
N VAL A 408 15.89 -17.56 -13.39
CA VAL A 408 17.26 -17.02 -13.41
C VAL A 408 17.26 -15.55 -13.86
N PRO A 409 18.04 -14.65 -13.23
CA PRO A 409 18.13 -13.24 -13.59
C PRO A 409 19.02 -13.03 -14.84
N VAL A 410 18.60 -13.61 -15.97
CA VAL A 410 19.26 -13.47 -17.27
C VAL A 410 18.27 -12.86 -18.25
N TYR A 411 18.61 -11.67 -18.76
CA TYR A 411 17.71 -10.88 -19.58
C TYR A 411 18.21 -10.78 -21.01
N HIS A 412 17.29 -10.80 -21.96
CA HIS A 412 17.56 -10.53 -23.36
C HIS A 412 16.87 -9.24 -23.81
N THR A 413 17.62 -8.32 -24.41
CA THR A 413 17.06 -7.15 -25.10
C THR A 413 17.36 -7.28 -26.59
N GLN A 414 16.37 -7.09 -27.45
CA GLN A 414 16.49 -7.19 -28.90
C GLN A 414 15.94 -5.94 -29.58
N TRP A 415 16.64 -5.47 -30.61
CA TRP A 415 16.18 -4.38 -31.46
C TRP A 415 16.72 -4.54 -32.88
N LEU A 416 16.05 -3.90 -33.83
CA LEU A 416 16.46 -3.83 -35.23
C LEU A 416 16.81 -2.37 -35.54
N ASP A 417 18.04 -2.14 -36.00
CA ASP A 417 18.48 -0.85 -36.50
C ASP A 417 18.80 -0.99 -37.99
N ARG A 418 17.90 -0.46 -38.82
CA ARG A 418 17.94 -0.59 -40.29
C ARG A 418 18.03 -2.06 -40.69
N ASP A 419 19.21 -2.50 -41.12
CA ASP A 419 19.47 -3.86 -41.62
C ASP A 419 20.29 -4.73 -40.65
N VAL A 420 20.51 -4.28 -39.41
CA VAL A 420 21.26 -5.03 -38.41
C VAL A 420 20.39 -5.31 -37.19
N GLU A 421 20.18 -6.59 -36.90
CA GLU A 421 19.56 -7.06 -35.67
C GLU A 421 20.59 -7.14 -34.54
N TYR A 422 20.22 -6.60 -33.38
CA TYR A 422 21.02 -6.67 -32.18
C TYR A 422 20.30 -7.52 -31.14
N ARG A 423 21.05 -8.40 -30.47
CA ARG A 423 20.57 -9.16 -29.32
C ARG A 423 21.58 -9.04 -28.19
N GLN A 424 21.16 -8.36 -27.14
CA GLN A 424 21.88 -8.21 -25.89
C GLN A 424 21.47 -9.34 -24.92
N THR A 425 22.44 -10.01 -24.30
CA THR A 425 22.22 -10.93 -23.16
C THR A 425 23.01 -10.41 -21.97
N THR A 426 22.32 -10.15 -20.85
CA THR A 426 22.93 -9.50 -19.69
C THR A 426 22.55 -10.19 -18.38
N PHE A 427 23.54 -10.36 -17.49
CA PHE A 427 23.36 -10.85 -16.12
C PHE A 427 24.53 -10.39 -15.24
N ALA A 428 24.37 -10.47 -13.91
CA ALA A 428 25.43 -10.17 -12.94
C ALA A 428 25.96 -11.45 -12.26
N THR A 429 27.22 -11.42 -11.88
CA THR A 429 27.92 -12.50 -11.14
C THR A 429 28.94 -11.89 -10.17
N LEU A 430 29.47 -12.69 -9.26
CA LEU A 430 30.54 -12.28 -8.35
C LEU A 430 31.87 -12.16 -9.08
N VAL A 431 32.66 -11.13 -8.74
CA VAL A 431 34.06 -11.00 -9.16
C VAL A 431 34.87 -12.14 -8.53
N GLN A 432 34.65 -12.38 -7.23
CA GLN A 432 35.23 -13.50 -6.49
C GLN A 432 34.70 -14.83 -7.04
N THR A 433 35.58 -15.82 -7.17
CA THR A 433 35.27 -17.15 -7.74
C THR A 433 35.06 -18.23 -6.69
N GLU A 434 35.51 -17.99 -5.46
CA GLU A 434 35.40 -18.93 -4.34
C GLU A 434 33.92 -19.10 -3.92
N ARG A 435 33.54 -20.34 -3.58
CA ARG A 435 32.18 -20.68 -3.11
C ARG A 435 32.07 -20.53 -1.59
N GLU A 436 32.43 -19.36 -1.08
CA GLU A 436 32.22 -19.04 0.34
C GLU A 436 30.83 -18.45 0.59
N ALA A 437 30.41 -18.44 1.86
CA ALA A 437 29.16 -17.80 2.23
C ALA A 437 29.28 -16.27 2.08
N VAL A 438 28.32 -15.66 1.38
CA VAL A 438 28.28 -14.22 1.12
C VAL A 438 28.22 -13.42 2.43
N ALA A 439 29.19 -12.55 2.63
CA ALA A 439 29.33 -11.63 3.74
C ALA A 439 28.49 -10.35 3.57
N GLY A 440 28.15 -9.99 2.33
CA GLY A 440 27.24 -8.89 1.96
C GLY A 440 27.93 -7.67 1.34
N ASP A 441 29.25 -7.73 1.16
CA ASP A 441 30.15 -6.69 0.63
C ASP A 441 31.02 -7.18 -0.55
N GLU A 442 30.71 -8.35 -1.10
CA GLU A 442 31.35 -8.90 -2.29
C GLU A 442 31.18 -7.98 -3.50
N ASP A 443 32.19 -7.96 -4.36
CA ASP A 443 32.11 -7.19 -5.59
C ASP A 443 31.36 -7.96 -6.67
N ILE A 444 30.52 -7.25 -7.40
CA ILE A 444 29.84 -7.81 -8.57
C ILE A 444 30.41 -7.26 -9.88
N MET A 445 30.19 -8.02 -10.94
CA MET A 445 30.39 -7.58 -12.31
C MET A 445 29.19 -7.99 -13.17
N VAL A 446 28.93 -7.22 -14.23
CA VAL A 446 27.95 -7.55 -15.25
C VAL A 446 28.64 -8.19 -16.44
N MET A 447 28.11 -9.34 -16.87
CA MET A 447 28.44 -9.97 -18.14
C MET A 447 27.42 -9.51 -19.17
N ASN A 448 27.86 -8.84 -20.22
CA ASN A 448 27.02 -8.33 -21.28
C ASN A 448 27.52 -8.82 -22.65
N ARG A 449 26.70 -9.59 -23.36
CA ARG A 449 27.00 -10.07 -24.72
C ARG A 449 26.09 -9.38 -25.71
N VAL A 450 26.65 -8.74 -26.73
CA VAL A 450 25.89 -8.16 -27.85
C VAL A 450 26.18 -8.97 -29.10
N GLN A 451 25.15 -9.63 -29.61
CA GLN A 451 25.15 -10.29 -30.91
C GLN A 451 24.63 -9.32 -31.97
N LEU A 452 25.38 -9.16 -33.06
CA LEU A 452 25.06 -8.32 -34.20
C LEU A 452 24.86 -9.23 -35.41
N ARG A 453 23.66 -9.22 -36.00
CA ARG A 453 23.32 -10.03 -37.17
C ARG A 453 22.91 -9.14 -38.32
N ASN A 454 23.54 -9.31 -39.47
CA ASN A 454 23.07 -8.70 -40.71
C ASN A 454 21.75 -9.36 -41.13
N ALA A 455 20.67 -8.60 -41.26
CA ALA A 455 19.36 -9.08 -41.67
C ALA A 455 19.14 -8.99 -43.19
N SER A 456 20.10 -8.42 -43.93
CA SER A 456 20.01 -8.18 -45.38
C SER A 456 20.86 -9.15 -46.21
N SER A 457 20.58 -9.16 -47.52
CA SER A 457 21.34 -9.90 -48.54
C SER A 457 22.62 -9.20 -48.98
N GLU A 458 22.92 -8.01 -48.45
CA GLU A 458 24.08 -7.20 -48.82
C GLU A 458 25.04 -7.10 -47.62
N GLU A 459 26.30 -6.71 -47.85
CA GLU A 459 27.20 -6.40 -46.74
C GLU A 459 26.69 -5.18 -45.96
N ARG A 460 26.79 -5.24 -44.63
CA ARG A 460 26.41 -4.14 -43.73
C ARG A 460 27.52 -3.83 -42.72
N LEU A 461 27.71 -2.54 -42.46
CA LEU A 461 28.50 -2.06 -41.32
C LEU A 461 27.58 -1.99 -40.11
N ALA A 462 27.86 -2.82 -39.10
CA ALA A 462 27.20 -2.74 -37.81
C ALA A 462 27.99 -1.81 -36.88
N GLN A 463 27.29 -0.93 -36.16
CA GLN A 463 27.88 0.05 -35.25
C GLN A 463 27.17 -0.03 -33.91
N LEU A 464 27.96 -0.16 -32.84
CA LEU A 464 27.50 -0.11 -31.45
C LEU A 464 28.26 1.00 -30.73
N LEU A 465 27.53 1.89 -30.08
CA LEU A 465 28.05 2.98 -29.27
C LEU A 465 27.68 2.73 -27.81
N ILE A 466 28.63 2.91 -26.90
CA ILE A 466 28.44 2.80 -25.46
C ILE A 466 28.96 4.07 -24.80
N GLU A 467 28.02 4.94 -24.42
CA GLU A 467 28.29 6.23 -23.78
C GLU A 467 28.37 6.06 -22.25
N SER A 468 29.41 6.64 -21.62
CA SER A 468 29.47 6.76 -20.16
C SER A 468 28.71 8.02 -19.72
N PHE A 469 27.79 7.87 -18.77
CA PHE A 469 27.06 8.99 -18.18
C PHE A 469 26.98 8.90 -16.63
N PRO A 470 27.20 9.99 -15.87
CA PRO A 470 27.71 11.30 -16.31
C PRO A 470 29.06 11.18 -17.04
N GLY A 471 29.33 12.10 -17.96
CA GLY A 471 30.44 11.98 -18.90
C GLY A 471 31.80 11.80 -18.21
N GLU A 472 32.55 10.80 -18.67
CA GLU A 472 33.94 10.56 -18.31
C GLU A 472 34.82 10.59 -19.56
N GLN A 473 36.04 11.11 -19.46
CA GLN A 473 37.02 10.95 -20.52
C GLN A 473 37.45 9.48 -20.60
N LEU A 474 37.11 8.83 -21.71
CA LEU A 474 37.40 7.43 -21.96
C LEU A 474 38.64 7.27 -22.83
N ARG A 475 39.42 6.23 -22.52
CA ARG A 475 40.58 5.80 -23.30
C ARG A 475 40.60 4.28 -23.41
N LEU A 476 40.93 3.77 -24.59
CA LEU A 476 41.21 2.36 -24.78
C LEU A 476 42.69 2.06 -24.51
N GLN A 477 42.94 1.01 -23.75
CA GLN A 477 44.26 0.41 -23.59
C GLN A 477 44.13 -1.09 -23.89
N ASN A 478 44.54 -1.49 -25.09
CA ASN A 478 44.24 -2.80 -25.66
C ASN A 478 42.72 -3.07 -25.67
N ASP A 479 42.28 -4.03 -24.86
CA ASP A 479 40.90 -4.48 -24.72
C ASP A 479 40.22 -3.95 -23.44
N ALA A 480 40.89 -3.06 -22.70
CA ALA A 480 40.37 -2.39 -21.51
C ALA A 480 39.89 -0.97 -21.82
N LEU A 481 38.66 -0.65 -21.43
CA LEU A 481 38.09 0.69 -21.46
C LEU A 481 38.32 1.38 -20.11
N LEU A 482 39.09 2.47 -20.13
CA LEU A 482 39.51 3.20 -18.94
C LEU A 482 38.84 4.58 -18.89
N ALA A 483 38.36 4.98 -17.71
CA ALA A 483 37.97 6.35 -17.41
C ALA A 483 39.17 7.11 -16.80
N CYS A 484 39.56 8.22 -17.42
CA CYS A 484 40.73 9.02 -17.04
C CYS A 484 40.39 10.29 -16.27
N GLY A 485 39.12 10.71 -16.27
CA GLY A 485 38.67 11.90 -15.55
C GLY A 485 37.20 12.20 -15.77
N ARG A 486 36.61 12.99 -14.87
CA ARG A 486 35.22 13.43 -14.99
C ARG A 486 35.10 14.65 -15.90
N VAL A 487 34.09 14.66 -16.76
CA VAL A 487 33.75 15.81 -17.60
C VAL A 487 32.92 16.80 -16.78
N ARG A 488 33.31 18.08 -16.79
CA ARG A 488 32.61 19.16 -16.09
C ARG A 488 32.54 20.42 -16.96
N PRO A 489 31.58 21.34 -16.72
CA PRO A 489 31.60 22.66 -17.35
C PRO A 489 32.96 23.33 -17.15
N GLY A 490 33.47 24.03 -18.15
CA GLY A 490 34.74 24.75 -18.01
C GLY A 490 34.64 25.89 -17.00
N ASP A 491 35.80 26.27 -16.45
CA ASP A 491 35.89 27.32 -15.43
C ASP A 491 35.63 28.73 -16.01
N THR A 492 35.49 28.85 -17.35
CA THR A 492 35.12 30.08 -18.06
C THR A 492 34.05 29.81 -19.13
N PRO A 493 33.24 30.81 -19.52
CA PRO A 493 32.23 30.68 -20.58
C PRO A 493 32.79 30.25 -21.94
N ASP A 494 34.09 30.51 -22.19
CA ASP A 494 34.77 30.22 -23.46
C ASP A 494 35.24 28.76 -23.58
N VAL A 495 35.37 28.05 -22.45
CA VAL A 495 35.75 26.63 -22.42
C VAL A 495 34.48 25.82 -22.18
N GLY A 496 33.83 25.38 -23.26
CA GLY A 496 32.55 24.66 -23.16
C GLY A 496 32.57 23.49 -22.18
N TRP A 497 33.65 22.71 -22.14
CA TRP A 497 33.83 21.55 -21.26
C TRP A 497 35.30 21.33 -20.88
N THR A 498 35.56 20.92 -19.64
CA THR A 498 36.90 20.53 -19.14
C THR A 498 36.87 19.11 -18.58
N VAL A 499 38.04 18.47 -18.52
CA VAL A 499 38.22 17.18 -17.85
C VAL A 499 38.97 17.41 -16.55
N GLN A 500 38.34 17.05 -15.42
CA GLN A 500 39.05 16.93 -14.17
C GLN A 500 39.62 15.50 -14.08
N PRO A 501 40.96 15.34 -14.16
CA PRO A 501 41.57 14.02 -14.19
C PRO A 501 41.33 13.27 -12.88
N TYR A 502 41.19 11.96 -12.99
CA TYR A 502 41.28 11.08 -11.85
C TYR A 502 42.73 10.92 -11.42
N PRO A 503 42.99 10.60 -10.14
CA PRO A 503 44.35 10.32 -9.67
C PRO A 503 45.03 9.21 -10.49
N GLU A 504 44.24 8.26 -10.96
CA GLU A 504 44.63 7.12 -11.78
C GLU A 504 43.49 6.73 -12.73
N PRO A 505 43.77 6.06 -13.86
CA PRO A 505 42.72 5.53 -14.74
C PRO A 505 41.95 4.38 -14.07
N TYR A 506 40.62 4.39 -14.18
CA TYR A 506 39.76 3.33 -13.63
C TYR A 506 39.14 2.48 -14.74
N LEU A 507 39.14 1.16 -14.59
CA LEU A 507 38.48 0.23 -15.51
C LEU A 507 36.96 0.42 -15.48
N ARG A 508 36.35 0.56 -16.67
CA ARG A 508 34.89 0.61 -16.87
C ARG A 508 34.36 -0.60 -17.59
N ALA A 509 35.13 -1.14 -18.53
CA ALA A 509 34.78 -2.37 -19.22
C ALA A 509 36.02 -3.13 -19.64
N GLN A 510 35.97 -4.46 -19.52
CA GLN A 510 36.85 -5.37 -20.24
C GLN A 510 36.11 -5.90 -21.46
N ILE A 511 36.68 -5.76 -22.65
CA ILE A 511 36.00 -5.98 -23.93
C ILE A 511 36.60 -7.20 -24.65
N ARG A 512 35.76 -7.99 -25.33
CA ARG A 512 36.22 -9.00 -26.28
C ARG A 512 35.47 -8.89 -27.59
N THR A 513 36.21 -8.63 -28.66
CA THR A 513 35.68 -8.51 -30.02
C THR A 513 35.75 -9.81 -30.81
N ASN A 514 36.19 -10.91 -30.18
CA ASN A 514 36.32 -12.23 -30.82
C ASN A 514 37.05 -12.20 -32.17
N GLY A 515 38.08 -11.34 -32.27
CA GLY A 515 38.98 -11.25 -33.42
C GLY A 515 38.46 -10.44 -34.62
N LYS A 516 37.35 -9.70 -34.51
CA LYS A 516 36.82 -8.85 -35.60
C LYS A 516 36.40 -7.46 -35.14
N GLY A 517 36.35 -6.53 -36.09
CA GLY A 517 35.88 -5.16 -35.86
C GLY A 517 36.92 -4.25 -35.21
N GLU A 518 36.57 -2.97 -35.08
CA GLU A 518 37.44 -1.90 -34.60
C GLU A 518 36.80 -1.19 -33.40
N LEU A 519 37.62 -0.85 -32.39
CA LEU A 519 37.20 -0.12 -31.19
C LEU A 519 37.86 1.25 -31.14
N ARG A 520 37.09 2.31 -30.87
CA ARG A 520 37.60 3.69 -30.74
C ARG A 520 36.86 4.43 -29.64
N CYS A 521 37.55 5.25 -28.85
CA CYS A 521 36.89 6.26 -28.02
C CYS A 521 36.68 7.52 -28.85
N ILE A 522 35.44 7.97 -28.96
CA ILE A 522 35.06 9.15 -29.75
C ILE A 522 34.36 10.19 -28.88
N PRO A 523 34.48 11.49 -29.20
CA PRO A 523 33.54 12.48 -28.70
C PRO A 523 32.17 12.13 -29.27
N PHE A 524 31.20 11.91 -28.39
CA PHE A 524 29.85 11.63 -28.80
C PHE A 524 28.90 12.16 -27.76
N THR A 525 27.91 12.89 -28.22
CA THR A 525 26.75 13.27 -27.44
C THR A 525 25.73 13.74 -28.46
N ALA A 526 24.92 12.81 -28.97
CA ALA A 526 23.72 13.18 -29.69
C ALA A 526 22.96 14.18 -28.82
N ALA A 527 22.54 15.31 -29.39
CA ALA A 527 21.68 16.29 -28.74
C ALA A 527 20.33 15.64 -28.42
N GLY A 528 20.31 14.83 -27.38
CA GLY A 528 19.16 14.19 -26.79
C GLY A 528 19.16 14.62 -25.34
N THR A 529 18.05 15.21 -24.93
CA THR A 529 17.66 15.46 -23.53
C THR A 529 18.37 14.46 -22.61
N THR A 530 19.14 14.95 -21.63
CA THR A 530 19.25 14.28 -20.33
C THR A 530 17.84 13.80 -20.03
N SER A 531 17.63 12.49 -20.08
CA SER A 531 16.27 11.94 -20.13
C SER A 531 15.47 12.60 -19.02
N LEU A 532 14.23 13.06 -19.29
CA LEU A 532 13.29 13.59 -18.29
C LEU A 532 13.27 12.72 -17.01
N SER A 533 13.58 11.45 -17.22
CA SER A 533 13.78 10.33 -16.32
C SER A 533 15.02 10.39 -15.39
N MET A 534 15.87 11.42 -15.46
CA MET A 534 17.18 11.43 -14.79
C MET A 534 17.42 12.58 -13.79
N GLN A 535 16.43 13.45 -13.56
CA GLN A 535 16.52 14.41 -12.45
C GLN A 535 16.28 13.71 -11.08
N PRO A 536 17.14 13.92 -10.07
CA PRO A 536 16.85 13.49 -8.71
C PRO A 536 15.67 14.33 -8.18
N GLN A 537 14.52 13.71 -7.97
CA GLN A 537 13.44 14.32 -7.22
C GLN A 537 12.91 13.27 -6.24
N PHE A 538 13.02 13.58 -4.95
CA PHE A 538 12.26 12.91 -3.91
C PHE A 538 10.91 13.62 -3.83
N GLY A 539 9.83 12.89 -4.10
CA GLY A 539 8.47 13.42 -4.05
C GLY A 539 7.59 12.86 -5.17
N PHE A 540 6.32 12.62 -4.86
CA PHE A 540 5.29 12.19 -5.81
C PHE A 540 4.90 13.29 -6.82
N GLU A 541 5.35 14.53 -6.61
CA GLU A 541 4.94 15.72 -7.36
C GLU A 541 6.18 16.42 -7.94
N GLY A 542 6.47 16.17 -9.22
CA GLY A 542 7.64 16.79 -9.83
C GLY A 542 8.16 16.14 -11.10
N TYR A 543 7.30 15.81 -12.06
CA TYR A 543 7.81 15.65 -13.43
C TYR A 543 8.02 17.04 -14.01
N ASP A 544 9.18 17.64 -13.72
CA ASP A 544 9.58 18.89 -14.36
C ASP A 544 9.56 18.69 -15.89
N ARG A 545 8.76 19.51 -16.57
CA ARG A 545 8.56 19.47 -18.03
C ARG A 545 9.73 20.09 -18.79
N ASN A 546 10.74 20.62 -18.10
CA ASN A 546 11.88 21.30 -18.70
C ASN A 546 13.20 20.52 -18.51
N PRO A 547 13.59 19.66 -19.47
CA PRO A 547 14.89 19.00 -19.43
C PRO A 547 16.01 20.04 -19.53
N VAL A 548 16.95 20.02 -18.57
CA VAL A 548 18.17 20.84 -18.65
C VAL A 548 19.06 20.25 -19.75
N ARG A 549 18.97 20.84 -20.94
CA ARG A 549 19.84 20.49 -22.08
C ARG A 549 21.24 21.01 -21.79
N GLN A 550 22.14 20.15 -21.33
CA GLN A 550 23.56 20.47 -21.32
C GLN A 550 24.12 20.28 -22.74
N PRO A 551 24.87 21.26 -23.29
CA PRO A 551 25.47 21.12 -24.61
C PRO A 551 26.49 19.96 -24.60
N PRO A 552 26.61 19.18 -25.68
CA PRO A 552 27.57 18.08 -25.77
C PRO A 552 29.04 18.51 -25.54
N PRO A 553 29.90 17.74 -24.84
CA PRO A 553 31.34 17.90 -24.90
C PRO A 553 31.87 17.42 -26.26
N SER A 554 31.78 18.28 -27.27
CA SER A 554 32.15 17.98 -28.66
C SER A 554 33.62 17.61 -28.88
N CYS A 555 34.48 17.78 -27.87
CA CYS A 555 35.92 17.54 -27.94
C CYS A 555 36.46 16.48 -26.97
N VAL A 556 35.64 15.93 -26.06
CA VAL A 556 36.09 14.93 -25.08
C VAL A 556 35.58 13.55 -25.48
N PRO A 557 36.46 12.53 -25.64
CA PRO A 557 36.01 11.17 -25.90
C PRO A 557 35.25 10.58 -24.71
N THR A 558 33.93 10.48 -24.79
CA THR A 558 33.05 9.98 -23.71
C THR A 558 32.36 8.66 -24.06
N THR A 559 32.57 8.16 -25.28
CA THR A 559 31.84 7.02 -25.83
C THR A 559 32.79 6.06 -26.51
N LEU A 560 32.56 4.76 -26.28
CA LEU A 560 33.17 3.69 -27.04
C LEU A 560 32.35 3.45 -28.32
N LEU A 561 32.96 3.56 -29.48
CA LEU A 561 32.42 3.12 -30.76
C LEU A 561 33.05 1.77 -31.14
N TYR A 562 32.20 0.80 -31.48
CA TYR A 562 32.58 -0.47 -32.07
C TYR A 562 31.99 -0.59 -33.48
N GLU A 563 32.82 -0.94 -34.46
CA GLU A 563 32.40 -1.11 -35.85
C GLU A 563 32.83 -2.47 -36.40
N VAL A 564 31.93 -3.17 -37.08
CA VAL A 564 32.24 -4.45 -37.74
C VAL A 564 31.48 -4.63 -39.04
N ARG A 565 32.18 -5.04 -40.10
CA ARG A 565 31.55 -5.43 -41.37
C ARG A 565 31.01 -6.85 -41.29
N LEU A 566 29.74 -7.01 -41.63
CA LEU A 566 29.03 -8.28 -41.62
C LEU A 566 28.65 -8.66 -43.05
N ALA A 567 29.12 -9.82 -43.51
CA ALA A 567 28.64 -10.43 -44.74
C ALA A 567 27.11 -10.66 -44.67
N PRO A 568 26.43 -10.87 -45.82
CA PRO A 568 25.00 -11.16 -45.86
C PRO A 568 24.63 -12.26 -44.86
N TYR A 569 23.63 -11.99 -44.02
CA TYR A 569 23.12 -12.91 -43.00
C TYR A 569 24.13 -13.37 -41.92
N ALA A 570 25.34 -12.80 -41.89
CA ALA A 570 26.36 -13.18 -40.93
C ALA A 570 26.07 -12.61 -39.53
N THR A 571 26.47 -13.37 -38.52
CA THR A 571 26.36 -13.01 -37.11
C THR A 571 27.74 -12.84 -36.50
N HIS A 572 27.91 -11.80 -35.70
CA HIS A 572 29.10 -11.54 -34.88
C HIS A 572 28.70 -11.28 -33.43
N VAL A 573 29.65 -11.45 -32.51
CA VAL A 573 29.41 -11.33 -31.07
C VAL A 573 30.55 -10.55 -30.42
N MET A 574 30.19 -9.58 -29.59
CA MET A 574 31.07 -8.81 -28.73
C MET A 574 30.65 -9.02 -27.26
N ASP A 575 31.62 -9.31 -26.39
CA ASP A 575 31.39 -9.44 -24.95
C ASP A 575 31.98 -8.24 -24.20
N LEU A 576 31.27 -7.75 -23.19
CA LEU A 576 31.67 -6.70 -22.26
C LEU A 576 31.51 -7.20 -20.82
N ILE A 577 32.52 -6.93 -20.00
CA ILE A 577 32.51 -7.21 -18.56
C ILE A 577 32.62 -5.88 -17.84
N LEU A 578 31.58 -5.51 -17.10
CA LEU A 578 31.47 -4.23 -16.41
C LEU A 578 31.62 -4.44 -14.90
N PRO A 579 32.76 -4.06 -14.28
CA PRO A 579 32.90 -4.14 -12.83
C PRO A 579 32.05 -3.05 -12.15
N TYR A 580 31.46 -3.39 -11.00
CA TYR A 580 30.92 -2.39 -10.09
C TYR A 580 32.01 -1.53 -9.42
N PRO A 581 33.10 -2.10 -8.86
CA PRO A 581 34.19 -1.29 -8.33
C PRO A 581 35.04 -0.64 -9.44
N SER A 582 35.58 0.54 -9.17
CA SER A 582 36.54 1.25 -10.02
C SER A 582 37.96 0.69 -9.80
N PHE A 583 38.30 -0.40 -10.49
CA PHE A 583 39.64 -1.00 -10.43
C PHE A 583 40.69 -0.15 -11.13
N SER A 584 41.83 0.10 -10.48
CA SER A 584 42.97 0.84 -11.05
C SER A 584 44.25 0.02 -11.19
N ARG A 585 44.30 -1.18 -10.61
CA ARG A 585 45.50 -2.04 -10.64
C ARG A 585 45.39 -3.10 -11.74
N GLU A 586 46.48 -3.30 -12.48
CA GLU A 586 46.54 -4.26 -13.59
C GLU A 586 46.22 -5.70 -13.17
N ALA A 587 46.61 -6.10 -11.95
CA ALA A 587 46.26 -7.42 -11.42
C ALA A 587 44.73 -7.65 -11.29
N GLU A 588 43.96 -6.60 -10.96
CA GLU A 588 42.49 -6.67 -10.89
C GLU A 588 41.88 -6.71 -12.30
N TRP A 589 42.52 -6.04 -13.27
CA TRP A 589 42.09 -6.09 -14.67
C TRP A 589 42.31 -7.48 -15.26
N GLU A 590 43.44 -8.13 -14.98
CA GLU A 590 43.70 -9.50 -15.42
C GLU A 590 42.68 -10.50 -14.85
N GLN A 591 42.24 -10.31 -13.60
CA GLN A 591 41.17 -11.13 -13.02
C GLN A 591 39.91 -11.08 -13.87
N LEU A 592 39.50 -9.89 -14.34
CA LEU A 592 38.35 -9.72 -15.23
C LEU A 592 38.63 -10.25 -16.64
N ARG A 593 39.84 -10.02 -17.17
CA ARG A 593 40.26 -10.51 -18.49
C ARG A 593 40.25 -12.04 -18.58
N ALA A 594 40.42 -12.75 -17.48
CA ALA A 594 40.34 -14.21 -17.44
C ALA A 594 38.90 -14.78 -17.46
N ARG A 595 37.85 -13.96 -17.29
CA ARG A 595 36.46 -14.45 -17.07
C ARG A 595 35.71 -14.71 -18.38
N SER A 596 35.26 -15.92 -18.66
CA SER A 596 34.49 -16.24 -19.88
C SER A 596 32.99 -15.99 -19.72
N PHE A 597 32.31 -15.45 -20.73
CA PHE A 597 30.86 -15.24 -20.72
C PHE A 597 30.09 -16.55 -20.55
N ASP A 598 30.41 -17.58 -21.34
CA ASP A 598 29.66 -18.84 -21.33
C ASP A 598 29.88 -19.62 -20.01
N THR A 599 31.09 -19.52 -19.44
CA THR A 599 31.39 -20.10 -18.13
C THR A 599 30.61 -19.40 -17.01
N GLU A 600 30.58 -18.06 -17.00
CA GLU A 600 29.83 -17.32 -15.99
C GLU A 600 28.31 -17.48 -16.16
N LEU A 601 27.81 -17.56 -17.40
CA LEU A 601 26.39 -17.84 -17.66
C LEU A 601 26.00 -19.19 -17.08
N THR A 602 26.86 -20.21 -17.25
CA THR A 602 26.64 -21.53 -16.66
C THR A 602 26.62 -21.45 -15.14
N ARG A 603 27.62 -20.79 -14.53
CA ARG A 603 27.72 -20.59 -13.06
C ARG A 603 26.48 -19.90 -12.49
N VAL A 604 26.02 -18.82 -13.11
CA VAL A 604 24.84 -18.06 -12.67
C VAL A 604 23.58 -18.93 -12.80
N ARG A 605 23.41 -19.61 -13.94
CA ARG A 605 22.26 -20.50 -14.14
C ARG A 605 22.23 -21.62 -13.10
N GLU A 606 23.35 -22.29 -12.85
CA GLU A 606 23.46 -23.35 -11.84
C GLU A 606 23.07 -22.83 -10.46
N HIS A 607 23.64 -21.70 -10.02
CA HIS A 607 23.35 -21.11 -8.70
C HIS A 607 21.86 -20.82 -8.50
N TRP A 608 21.21 -20.13 -9.45
CA TRP A 608 19.81 -19.75 -9.32
C TRP A 608 18.85 -20.92 -9.53
N LEU A 609 19.21 -21.92 -10.36
CA LEU A 609 18.43 -23.15 -10.47
C LEU A 609 18.54 -24.03 -9.21
N GLU A 610 19.72 -24.07 -8.56
CA GLU A 610 19.88 -24.69 -7.24
C GLU A 610 19.02 -23.97 -6.19
N TYR A 611 18.99 -22.64 -6.20
CA TYR A 611 18.10 -21.86 -5.34
C TYR A 611 16.62 -22.18 -5.60
N ALA A 612 16.17 -22.13 -6.86
CA ALA A 612 14.81 -22.44 -7.26
C ALA A 612 14.40 -23.89 -6.93
N ALA A 613 15.36 -24.83 -6.88
CA ALA A 613 15.08 -26.23 -6.56
C ALA A 613 14.70 -26.47 -5.09
N LYS A 614 15.05 -25.55 -4.17
CA LYS A 614 14.70 -25.63 -2.74
C LYS A 614 13.20 -25.52 -2.49
N GLY A 615 12.53 -24.66 -3.28
CA GLY A 615 11.13 -24.31 -3.06
C GLY A 615 10.11 -25.30 -3.63
N ALA A 616 8.85 -25.01 -3.34
CA ALA A 616 7.67 -25.62 -3.91
C ALA A 616 7.58 -25.35 -5.42
N ARG A 617 6.83 -26.18 -6.14
CA ARG A 617 6.60 -26.00 -7.58
C ARG A 617 5.11 -25.94 -7.89
N LEU A 618 4.78 -25.04 -8.80
CA LEU A 618 3.43 -24.78 -9.28
C LEU A 618 3.39 -24.94 -10.80
N SER A 619 2.39 -25.66 -11.29
CA SER A 619 2.06 -25.74 -12.71
C SER A 619 0.55 -25.67 -12.90
N LEU A 620 0.12 -24.56 -13.49
CA LEU A 620 -1.27 -24.26 -13.81
C LEU A 620 -1.52 -24.42 -15.32
N PRO A 621 -2.57 -25.12 -15.75
CA PRO A 621 -2.82 -25.44 -17.15
C PRO A 621 -3.21 -24.20 -17.95
N GLY A 622 -2.55 -23.95 -19.09
CA GLY A 622 -2.82 -22.78 -19.94
C GLY A 622 -2.23 -21.45 -19.42
N GLU A 623 -1.75 -21.41 -18.17
CA GLU A 623 -1.38 -20.17 -17.49
C GLU A 623 0.13 -19.91 -17.49
N LYS A 624 0.73 -19.72 -18.68
CA LYS A 624 2.18 -19.51 -18.78
C LYS A 624 2.66 -18.33 -17.92
N LYS A 625 1.93 -17.20 -17.93
CA LYS A 625 2.37 -15.99 -17.21
C LYS A 625 2.29 -16.12 -15.69
N LEU A 626 1.26 -16.76 -15.14
CA LEU A 626 1.21 -17.06 -13.70
C LEU A 626 2.32 -18.03 -13.29
N ASN A 627 2.56 -19.08 -14.08
CA ASN A 627 3.62 -20.05 -13.80
C ASN A 627 5.02 -19.42 -13.85
N ASP A 628 5.29 -18.58 -14.86
CA ASP A 628 6.56 -17.85 -14.97
C ASP A 628 6.73 -16.90 -13.78
N PHE A 629 5.69 -16.16 -13.41
CA PHE A 629 5.73 -15.22 -12.29
C PHE A 629 5.99 -15.93 -10.96
N ALA A 630 5.29 -17.03 -10.66
CA ALA A 630 5.52 -17.82 -9.45
C ALA A 630 6.94 -18.40 -9.34
N GLN A 631 7.63 -18.60 -10.46
CA GLN A 631 9.03 -19.02 -10.49
C GLN A 631 10.02 -17.87 -10.33
N ALA A 632 9.61 -16.64 -10.66
CA ALA A 632 10.48 -15.46 -10.65
C ALA A 632 10.54 -14.78 -9.27
N VAL A 633 9.40 -14.60 -8.63
CA VAL A 633 9.27 -13.81 -7.39
C VAL A 633 10.19 -14.27 -6.24
N PRO A 634 10.41 -15.58 -5.98
CA PRO A 634 11.29 -15.99 -4.88
C PRO A 634 12.72 -15.43 -5.01
N TRP A 635 13.28 -15.44 -6.23
CA TRP A 635 14.61 -14.89 -6.43
C TRP A 635 14.60 -13.36 -6.55
N HIS A 636 13.49 -12.72 -6.92
CA HIS A 636 13.35 -11.26 -6.82
C HIS A 636 13.54 -10.78 -5.38
N VAL A 637 12.93 -11.47 -4.40
CA VAL A 637 13.11 -11.21 -2.96
C VAL A 637 14.57 -11.46 -2.57
N ALA A 638 15.10 -12.64 -2.85
CA ALA A 638 16.46 -13.02 -2.49
C ALA A 638 17.53 -12.07 -3.07
N LEU A 639 17.31 -11.56 -4.29
CA LEU A 639 18.16 -10.56 -4.92
C LEU A 639 18.07 -9.20 -4.22
N SER A 640 16.88 -8.79 -3.78
CA SER A 640 16.65 -7.49 -3.13
C SER A 640 17.16 -7.44 -1.69
N VAL A 641 17.19 -8.59 -1.01
CA VAL A 641 17.70 -8.72 0.35
C VAL A 641 19.19 -8.38 0.43
N MET A 642 19.55 -7.67 1.50
CA MET A 642 20.92 -7.28 1.78
C MET A 642 21.34 -7.82 3.14
N ARG A 643 22.50 -8.47 3.19
CA ARG A 643 23.12 -8.86 4.45
C ARG A 643 23.97 -7.72 4.97
N ASP A 644 23.75 -7.34 6.23
CA ASP A 644 24.65 -6.41 6.90
C ASP A 644 25.87 -7.17 7.42
N LEU A 645 27.04 -6.81 6.90
CA LEU A 645 28.31 -7.45 7.25
C LEU A 645 28.61 -7.40 8.76
N ARG A 646 28.21 -6.32 9.44
CA ARG A 646 28.63 -6.05 10.82
C ARG A 646 27.83 -6.87 11.82
N THR A 647 26.51 -6.91 11.64
CA THR A 647 25.57 -7.61 12.51
C THR A 647 25.34 -9.05 12.05
N GLY A 648 25.57 -9.34 10.78
CA GLY A 648 25.21 -10.61 10.14
C GLY A 648 23.72 -10.74 9.80
N LEU A 649 22.89 -9.75 10.19
CA LEU A 649 21.45 -9.71 9.99
C LEU A 649 21.09 -9.31 8.54
N TYR A 650 19.83 -9.52 8.19
CA TYR A 650 19.33 -9.28 6.84
C TYR A 650 18.25 -8.20 6.82
N MET A 651 18.38 -7.29 5.87
CA MET A 651 17.34 -6.32 5.52
C MET A 651 16.51 -6.86 4.37
N VAL A 652 15.19 -6.78 4.51
CA VAL A 652 14.21 -7.19 3.50
C VAL A 652 13.52 -5.93 2.98
N PRO A 653 14.14 -5.19 2.05
CA PRO A 653 13.56 -3.96 1.54
C PRO A 653 12.32 -4.25 0.68
N ALA A 654 11.40 -3.28 0.61
CA ALA A 654 10.23 -3.39 -0.25
C ALA A 654 10.50 -3.06 -1.73
N GLY A 655 11.71 -2.57 -2.03
CA GLY A 655 12.22 -2.43 -3.38
C GLY A 655 13.74 -2.47 -3.42
N THR A 656 14.30 -2.96 -4.52
CA THR A 656 15.76 -3.08 -4.64
C THR A 656 16.43 -1.72 -4.55
N TYR A 657 15.96 -0.74 -5.34
CA TYR A 657 16.48 0.64 -5.38
C TYR A 657 15.55 1.60 -4.63
N GLY A 658 16.13 2.58 -3.93
CA GLY A 658 15.46 3.73 -3.33
C GLY A 658 14.64 3.44 -2.07
N TYR A 659 14.24 2.18 -1.83
CA TYR A 659 13.20 1.86 -0.85
C TYR A 659 13.69 0.97 0.31
N GLY A 660 13.48 1.36 1.56
CA GLY A 660 13.94 0.63 2.74
C GLY A 660 13.10 -0.59 3.12
N ALA A 661 13.37 -1.18 4.29
CA ALA A 661 12.51 -2.20 4.89
C ALA A 661 11.37 -1.55 5.67
N CYS A 662 10.13 -1.98 5.37
CA CYS A 662 8.92 -1.75 6.15
C CYS A 662 8.50 -3.09 6.78
N GLY A 663 8.10 -3.13 8.04
CA GLY A 663 7.91 -4.38 8.78
C GLY A 663 6.70 -5.19 8.31
N ASN A 664 5.60 -4.49 8.03
CA ASN A 664 4.42 -5.03 7.37
C ASN A 664 4.77 -5.67 6.01
N GLU A 665 5.47 -4.96 5.14
CA GLU A 665 5.79 -5.41 3.78
C GLU A 665 6.88 -6.50 3.73
N ALA A 666 7.87 -6.41 4.62
CA ALA A 666 8.87 -7.48 4.81
C ALA A 666 8.18 -8.78 5.25
N SER A 667 7.16 -8.69 6.11
CA SER A 667 6.39 -9.86 6.54
C SER A 667 5.67 -10.55 5.38
N LEU A 668 5.18 -9.81 4.38
CA LEU A 668 4.55 -10.39 3.19
C LEU A 668 5.55 -11.22 2.36
N GLN A 669 6.77 -10.71 2.23
CA GLN A 669 7.87 -11.38 1.52
C GLN A 669 8.32 -12.65 2.25
N ILE A 670 8.55 -12.56 3.56
CA ILE A 670 8.97 -13.67 4.40
C ILE A 670 7.91 -14.79 4.42
N ARG A 671 6.64 -14.42 4.58
CA ARG A 671 5.52 -15.39 4.55
C ARG A 671 5.44 -16.13 3.22
N MET A 672 5.64 -15.45 2.10
CA MET A 672 5.70 -16.09 0.78
C MET A 672 6.82 -17.13 0.70
N LEU A 673 8.03 -16.77 1.16
CA LEU A 673 9.16 -17.69 1.21
C LEU A 673 8.82 -18.94 2.04
N ASP A 674 8.21 -18.77 3.22
CA ASP A 674 7.78 -19.88 4.06
C ASP A 674 6.72 -20.77 3.40
N TYR A 675 5.68 -20.20 2.77
CA TYR A 675 4.66 -20.99 2.07
C TYR A 675 5.23 -21.81 0.92
N LEU A 676 6.29 -21.30 0.28
CA LEU A 676 7.00 -22.00 -0.78
C LEU A 676 8.13 -22.90 -0.24
N GLY A 677 8.32 -23.02 1.07
CA GLY A 677 9.29 -23.94 1.69
C GLY A 677 10.73 -23.40 1.79
N TYR A 678 10.97 -22.11 1.55
CA TYR A 678 12.25 -21.43 1.77
C TYR A 678 12.45 -21.08 3.26
N HIS A 679 12.16 -22.02 4.16
CA HIS A 679 12.11 -21.81 5.60
C HIS A 679 13.41 -21.24 6.17
N GLU A 680 14.56 -21.69 5.69
CA GLU A 680 15.85 -21.19 6.16
C GLU A 680 16.08 -19.71 5.84
N ASP A 681 15.56 -19.21 4.72
CA ASP A 681 15.69 -17.79 4.38
C ASP A 681 14.69 -16.95 5.18
N ALA A 682 13.46 -17.45 5.35
CA ALA A 682 12.45 -16.82 6.20
C ALA A 682 12.94 -16.66 7.66
N GLU A 683 13.52 -17.73 8.25
CA GLU A 683 14.06 -17.70 9.62
C GLU A 683 15.16 -16.64 9.76
N LYS A 684 16.14 -16.61 8.84
CA LYS A 684 17.23 -15.62 8.83
C LYS A 684 16.71 -14.18 8.78
N TYR A 685 15.61 -13.94 8.06
CA TYR A 685 15.05 -12.61 7.89
C TYR A 685 14.23 -12.19 9.11
N LEU A 686 13.49 -13.13 9.72
CA LEU A 686 12.74 -12.90 10.95
C LEU A 686 13.63 -12.62 12.16
N GLU A 687 14.81 -13.26 12.22
CA GLU A 687 15.77 -13.07 13.31
C GLU A 687 16.14 -11.58 13.51
N THR A 688 16.15 -10.79 12.43
CA THR A 688 16.37 -9.35 12.49
C THR A 688 15.34 -8.64 13.39
N PHE A 689 14.06 -9.00 13.31
CA PHE A 689 13.01 -8.41 14.15
C PHE A 689 13.09 -8.88 15.60
N VAL A 690 13.53 -10.12 15.83
CA VAL A 690 13.74 -10.68 17.16
C VAL A 690 14.86 -9.93 17.89
N VAL A 691 16.01 -9.78 17.23
CA VAL A 691 17.20 -9.12 17.79
C VAL A 691 16.99 -7.62 17.98
N SER A 692 16.21 -6.98 17.11
CA SER A 692 15.97 -5.52 17.14
C SER A 692 14.69 -5.09 17.86
N GLN A 693 13.99 -6.01 18.55
CA GLN A 693 12.77 -5.66 19.30
C GLN A 693 13.05 -4.54 20.31
N GLY A 694 12.25 -3.49 20.24
CA GLY A 694 12.30 -2.33 21.13
C GLY A 694 13.48 -1.38 20.93
N THR A 695 14.33 -1.58 19.90
CA THR A 695 15.36 -0.58 19.56
C THR A 695 14.76 0.66 18.88
N GLY A 696 13.64 0.49 18.18
CA GLY A 696 12.84 1.56 17.57
C GLY A 696 11.50 1.78 18.29
N SER A 697 10.86 2.92 18.01
CA SER A 697 9.50 3.24 18.44
C SER A 697 8.55 3.15 17.26
N MET A 698 7.28 2.84 17.53
CA MET A 698 6.19 3.15 16.61
C MET A 698 5.92 4.66 16.62
N ASP A 699 5.57 5.21 15.46
CA ASP A 699 5.25 6.63 15.36
C ASP A 699 3.81 6.90 15.86
N GLY A 700 3.67 7.81 16.81
CA GLY A 700 2.42 7.97 17.56
C GLY A 700 2.60 8.37 19.00
N ASN A 701 1.50 8.47 19.73
CA ASN A 701 1.45 8.83 21.14
C ASN A 701 1.76 7.64 22.09
N PHE A 702 2.75 6.83 21.74
CA PHE A 702 3.23 5.70 22.54
C PHE A 702 4.20 6.16 23.62
N GLN A 703 4.14 5.54 24.79
CA GLN A 703 4.93 5.91 25.98
C GLN A 703 6.25 5.15 26.09
N SER A 704 6.33 3.95 25.50
CA SER A 704 7.48 3.07 25.57
C SER A 704 7.89 2.55 24.20
N ASN A 705 9.10 1.99 24.12
CA ASN A 705 9.56 1.14 23.02
C ASN A 705 9.67 -0.33 23.45
N GLY A 706 9.62 -0.62 24.74
CA GLY A 706 9.89 -1.96 25.28
C GLY A 706 8.89 -3.00 24.80
N GLY A 707 9.30 -3.83 23.83
CA GLY A 707 8.46 -4.85 23.19
C GLY A 707 7.96 -4.48 21.79
N ALA A 708 8.18 -3.25 21.32
CA ALA A 708 7.79 -2.81 19.98
C ALA A 708 8.53 -3.60 18.89
N LEU A 709 7.77 -4.13 17.92
CA LEU A 709 8.28 -4.74 16.70
C LEU A 709 8.09 -3.75 15.56
N VAL A 710 9.20 -3.25 15.01
CA VAL A 710 9.23 -2.31 13.88
C VAL A 710 10.35 -2.71 12.94
N ALA A 711 10.24 -2.39 11.65
CA ALA A 711 11.38 -2.56 10.75
C ALA A 711 12.52 -1.60 11.08
N ASN A 712 13.73 -2.12 10.99
CA ASN A 712 14.95 -1.37 11.17
C ASN A 712 15.80 -1.47 9.90
N ASN A 713 16.43 -0.36 9.54
CA ASN A 713 17.38 -0.31 8.44
C ASN A 713 18.78 -0.13 9.01
N TYR A 714 19.68 -1.04 8.63
CA TYR A 714 21.10 -0.95 8.93
C TYR A 714 21.77 -0.19 7.79
N ALA A 715 21.68 1.14 7.84
CA ALA A 715 22.46 1.97 6.94
C ALA A 715 23.93 1.74 7.28
N GLY A 716 24.74 1.28 6.33
CA GLY A 716 26.18 1.07 6.50
C GLY A 716 27.00 2.35 6.81
N TYR A 717 26.33 3.43 7.22
CA TYR A 717 26.86 4.70 7.69
C TYR A 717 26.77 4.88 9.22
N SER A 718 26.01 4.05 9.96
CA SER A 718 25.89 4.17 11.42
C SER A 718 25.71 2.83 12.15
N ASP A 719 26.09 2.81 13.43
CA ASP A 719 25.97 1.65 14.34
C ASP A 719 24.54 1.46 14.87
N ARG A 720 23.65 2.43 14.61
CA ARG A 720 22.30 2.44 15.15
C ARG A 720 21.33 1.92 14.10
N ALA A 721 20.62 0.85 14.44
CA ALA A 721 19.37 0.51 13.80
C ALA A 721 18.45 1.74 13.86
N ALA A 722 18.07 2.26 12.70
CA ALA A 722 17.09 3.34 12.61
C ALA A 722 15.87 2.81 11.86
N SER A 723 14.69 3.02 12.44
CA SER A 723 13.45 2.84 11.71
C SER A 723 13.33 3.98 10.71
N LEU A 724 13.22 3.66 9.41
CA LEU A 724 13.01 4.66 8.36
C LEU A 724 11.54 5.11 8.30
N PHE A 725 10.62 4.22 8.67
CA PHE A 725 9.19 4.38 8.44
C PHE A 725 8.37 4.39 9.74
N ALA A 726 8.68 3.48 10.68
CA ALA A 726 8.03 3.36 11.98
C ALA A 726 6.49 3.22 11.93
N TYR A 727 5.96 2.56 10.89
CA TYR A 727 4.53 2.33 10.70
C TYR A 727 3.93 1.49 11.84
N ASN A 728 2.72 1.84 12.29
CA ASN A 728 2.09 1.08 13.38
C ASN A 728 1.54 -0.28 12.94
N LEU A 729 1.37 -0.48 11.64
CA LEU A 729 1.02 -1.79 11.08
C LEU A 729 2.13 -2.82 11.31
N ASP A 730 3.40 -2.40 11.38
CA ASP A 730 4.56 -3.30 11.52
C ASP A 730 4.36 -4.29 12.67
N HIS A 731 3.92 -3.81 13.83
CA HIS A 731 3.87 -4.61 15.04
C HIS A 731 2.99 -5.85 14.89
N GLY A 732 1.77 -5.68 14.36
CA GLY A 732 0.83 -6.78 14.17
C GLY A 732 1.29 -7.77 13.09
N TYR A 733 1.79 -7.25 11.96
CA TYR A 733 2.28 -8.08 10.86
C TYR A 733 3.50 -8.93 11.25
N ILE A 734 4.51 -8.32 11.90
CA ILE A 734 5.71 -9.04 12.35
C ILE A 734 5.34 -10.09 13.39
N LEU A 735 4.48 -9.74 14.36
CA LEU A 735 4.04 -10.67 15.40
C LEU A 735 3.36 -11.91 14.80
N SER A 736 2.46 -11.71 13.83
CA SER A 736 1.82 -12.82 13.09
C SER A 736 2.82 -13.61 12.26
N CYS A 737 3.77 -12.96 11.60
CA CYS A 737 4.76 -13.63 10.74
C CYS A 737 5.70 -14.55 11.54
N LEU A 738 6.13 -14.14 12.74
CA LEU A 738 6.92 -14.98 13.65
C LEU A 738 6.19 -16.28 14.02
N VAL A 739 4.87 -16.19 14.24
CA VAL A 739 4.01 -17.33 14.56
C VAL A 739 3.77 -18.21 13.34
N ASP A 740 3.53 -17.63 12.17
CA ASP A 740 3.33 -18.38 10.93
C ASP A 740 4.55 -19.24 10.58
N HIS A 741 5.76 -18.71 10.79
CA HIS A 741 6.99 -19.48 10.59
C HIS A 741 7.02 -20.74 11.44
N TYR A 742 6.67 -20.64 12.74
CA TYR A 742 6.55 -21.82 13.61
C TYR A 742 5.50 -22.80 13.08
N ARG A 743 4.30 -22.32 12.72
CA ARG A 743 3.21 -23.21 12.26
C ARG A 743 3.57 -23.95 10.98
N LEU A 744 4.23 -23.28 10.04
CA LEU A 744 4.61 -23.85 8.75
C LEU A 744 5.77 -24.84 8.87
N THR A 745 6.74 -24.57 9.73
CA THR A 745 7.91 -25.44 9.95
C THR A 745 7.65 -26.55 10.96
N GLY A 746 6.81 -26.32 11.96
CA GLY A 746 6.69 -27.14 13.16
C GLY A 746 7.92 -27.06 14.08
N ASN A 747 8.78 -26.05 13.90
CA ASN A 747 10.04 -25.94 14.62
C ASN A 747 9.82 -25.44 16.06
N ARG A 748 9.69 -26.36 17.03
CA ARG A 748 9.52 -26.02 18.45
C ARG A 748 10.73 -25.27 19.03
N GLN A 749 11.94 -25.47 18.50
CA GLN A 749 13.12 -24.74 18.97
C GLN A 749 13.04 -23.26 18.57
N TRP A 750 12.58 -22.97 17.34
CA TRP A 750 12.29 -21.60 16.93
C TRP A 750 11.25 -20.95 17.84
N LEU A 751 10.12 -21.62 18.10
CA LEU A 751 9.09 -21.04 18.96
C LEU A 751 9.60 -20.80 20.38
N GLN A 752 10.44 -21.69 20.92
CA GLN A 752 11.09 -21.50 22.21
C GLN A 752 12.07 -20.32 22.20
N HIS A 753 12.78 -20.09 21.09
CA HIS A 753 13.70 -18.95 20.91
C HIS A 753 12.93 -17.62 20.88
N VAL A 754 11.78 -17.57 20.19
CA VAL A 754 11.01 -16.32 20.05
C VAL A 754 9.95 -16.12 21.13
N SER A 755 9.72 -17.06 22.05
CA SER A 755 8.60 -17.01 23.00
C SER A 755 8.60 -15.73 23.86
N GLU A 756 9.75 -15.32 24.38
CA GLU A 756 9.86 -14.07 25.15
C GLU A 756 9.58 -12.84 24.29
N THR A 757 10.01 -12.85 23.03
CA THR A 757 9.74 -11.79 22.06
C THR A 757 8.24 -11.66 21.81
N LEU A 758 7.53 -12.78 21.64
CA LEU A 758 6.07 -12.80 21.48
C LEU A 758 5.36 -12.26 22.73
N VAL A 759 5.78 -12.67 23.93
CA VAL A 759 5.20 -12.20 25.20
C VAL A 759 5.39 -10.69 25.36
N ARG A 760 6.61 -10.17 25.14
CA ARG A 760 6.90 -8.73 25.25
C ARG A 760 6.13 -7.90 24.22
N ALA A 761 5.96 -8.42 23.00
CA ALA A 761 5.14 -7.76 21.98
C ALA A 761 3.66 -7.67 22.40
N CYS A 762 3.09 -8.74 22.97
CA CYS A 762 1.73 -8.71 23.51
C CYS A 762 1.61 -7.73 24.70
N ASP A 763 2.57 -7.76 25.63
CA ASP A 763 2.57 -6.89 26.81
C ASP A 763 2.73 -5.41 26.46
N TYR A 764 3.47 -5.12 25.39
CA TYR A 764 3.54 -3.78 24.81
C TYR A 764 2.14 -3.27 24.43
N ILE A 765 1.36 -4.04 23.67
CA ILE A 765 -0.01 -3.66 23.27
C ILE A 765 -0.91 -3.48 24.51
N PHE A 766 -0.84 -4.39 25.49
CA PHE A 766 -1.63 -4.30 26.73
C PHE A 766 -1.32 -3.04 27.53
N THR A 767 -0.06 -2.62 27.54
CA THR A 767 0.39 -1.45 28.30
C THR A 767 -0.03 -0.17 27.59
N GLU A 768 0.28 -0.05 26.30
CA GLU A 768 0.03 1.17 25.53
C GLU A 768 -1.47 1.46 25.37
N ARG A 769 -2.31 0.44 25.15
CA ARG A 769 -3.77 0.65 24.99
C ARG A 769 -4.48 1.18 26.25
N ARG A 770 -3.85 1.15 27.42
CA ARG A 770 -4.44 1.76 28.64
C ARG A 770 -4.64 3.27 28.48
N ALA A 771 -3.84 3.92 27.64
CA ALA A 771 -3.95 5.35 27.37
C ALA A 771 -5.30 5.73 26.74
N THR A 772 -5.98 4.80 26.07
CA THR A 772 -7.28 5.04 25.42
C THR A 772 -8.47 4.51 26.22
N MET A 773 -8.23 3.79 27.33
CA MET A 773 -9.30 3.21 28.17
C MET A 773 -9.95 4.27 29.09
N ILE A 774 -10.36 5.38 28.49
CA ILE A 774 -10.92 6.56 29.17
C ILE A 774 -12.42 6.68 28.95
N ARG A 775 -13.11 7.24 29.94
CA ARG A 775 -14.55 7.53 29.86
C ARG A 775 -14.77 9.03 29.76
N LYS A 776 -15.87 9.41 29.11
CA LYS A 776 -16.40 10.77 29.13
C LYS A 776 -16.94 11.09 30.53
N GLU A 777 -17.27 12.35 30.77
CA GLU A 777 -17.82 12.85 32.05
C GLU A 777 -19.16 12.18 32.42
N ASP A 778 -19.96 11.79 31.42
CA ASP A 778 -21.22 11.05 31.57
C ASP A 778 -21.01 9.55 31.87
N GLY A 779 -19.78 9.06 31.92
CA GLY A 779 -19.41 7.67 32.15
C GLY A 779 -19.38 6.80 30.89
N GLU A 780 -19.77 7.32 29.73
CA GLU A 780 -19.71 6.59 28.46
C GLU A 780 -18.26 6.38 28.00
N LYS A 781 -18.01 5.25 27.31
CA LYS A 781 -16.71 5.00 26.69
C LYS A 781 -16.47 6.02 25.56
N VAL A 782 -15.25 6.54 25.43
CA VAL A 782 -14.88 7.33 24.22
C VAL A 782 -14.94 6.44 22.97
N SER A 783 -15.01 7.05 21.78
CA SER A 783 -15.19 6.29 20.54
C SER A 783 -14.06 5.27 20.32
N TYR A 784 -12.82 5.67 20.59
CA TYR A 784 -11.60 4.86 20.50
C TYR A 784 -11.24 4.07 21.78
N TYR A 785 -12.19 3.87 22.71
CA TYR A 785 -11.92 3.16 23.97
C TYR A 785 -11.28 1.79 23.73
N GLY A 786 -10.13 1.55 24.35
CA GLY A 786 -9.42 0.28 24.29
C GLY A 786 -8.62 0.06 23.00
N LEU A 787 -8.58 1.01 22.07
CA LEU A 787 -7.68 0.91 20.91
C LEU A 787 -6.23 1.22 21.32
N MET A 788 -5.25 0.86 20.50
CA MET A 788 -3.89 1.40 20.66
C MET A 788 -3.90 2.94 20.53
N PRO A 789 -2.93 3.63 21.17
CA PRO A 789 -2.81 5.08 21.10
C PRO A 789 -2.86 5.62 19.67
N HIS A 790 -3.31 6.87 19.53
CA HIS A 790 -3.24 7.59 18.26
C HIS A 790 -1.84 7.53 17.68
N GLY A 791 -1.73 7.10 16.43
CA GLY A 791 -0.45 7.04 15.77
C GLY A 791 -0.59 6.84 14.27
N HIS A 792 0.56 6.72 13.63
CA HIS A 792 0.71 6.65 12.19
C HIS A 792 0.04 5.39 11.62
N LEU A 793 -0.70 5.51 10.51
CA LEU A 793 -1.19 4.36 9.75
C LEU A 793 -0.05 3.67 9.00
N GLU A 794 0.50 4.36 7.99
CA GLU A 794 1.54 3.89 7.07
C GLU A 794 2.16 5.09 6.31
N ASP A 795 1.79 5.41 5.06
CA ASP A 795 2.33 6.55 4.29
C ASP A 795 1.66 7.89 4.65
N ASN A 796 0.55 7.81 5.39
CA ASN A 796 -0.28 8.94 5.79
C ASN A 796 0.07 9.39 7.22
N PRO A 797 0.74 10.55 7.42
CA PRO A 797 1.43 10.91 8.68
C PRO A 797 0.51 11.23 9.85
N GLU A 798 -0.81 11.22 9.66
CA GLU A 798 -1.73 11.60 10.70
C GLU A 798 -1.81 10.58 11.83
N TRP A 799 -1.82 11.09 13.06
CA TRP A 799 -2.04 10.26 14.22
C TRP A 799 -3.54 10.11 14.52
N ARG A 800 -4.05 8.89 14.33
CA ARG A 800 -5.43 8.48 14.66
C ARG A 800 -5.48 7.07 15.25
N CYS A 801 -6.65 6.69 15.76
CA CYS A 801 -6.94 5.32 16.15
C CYS A 801 -7.53 4.54 14.96
N TRP A 802 -6.65 4.01 14.11
CA TRP A 802 -6.99 3.29 12.88
C TRP A 802 -7.45 1.85 13.15
N TYR A 803 -8.54 1.41 12.52
CA TYR A 803 -9.03 0.04 12.70
C TYR A 803 -8.09 -1.01 12.10
N ALA A 804 -7.44 -0.73 10.97
CA ALA A 804 -6.47 -1.66 10.37
C ALA A 804 -5.30 -1.98 11.31
N VAL A 805 -4.70 -0.95 11.93
CA VAL A 805 -3.61 -1.09 12.92
C VAL A 805 -4.05 -1.96 14.10
N ASN A 806 -5.23 -1.68 14.65
CA ASN A 806 -5.76 -2.41 15.80
C ASN A 806 -6.13 -3.86 15.44
N ALA A 807 -6.68 -4.09 14.26
CA ALA A 807 -7.03 -5.42 13.76
C ALA A 807 -5.79 -6.31 13.58
N GLN A 808 -4.73 -5.79 12.94
CA GLN A 808 -3.47 -6.51 12.76
C GLN A 808 -2.82 -6.86 14.10
N ALA A 809 -2.78 -5.92 15.03
CA ALA A 809 -2.27 -6.14 16.39
C ALA A 809 -3.07 -7.24 17.12
N CYS A 810 -4.41 -7.17 17.09
CA CYS A 810 -5.28 -8.17 17.71
C CYS A 810 -5.09 -9.57 17.09
N GLY A 811 -5.06 -9.66 15.76
CA GLY A 811 -4.82 -10.92 15.04
C GLY A 811 -3.48 -11.57 15.41
N GLY A 812 -2.41 -10.77 15.45
CA GLY A 812 -1.09 -11.23 15.89
C GLY A 812 -1.08 -11.78 17.33
N MET A 813 -1.78 -11.11 18.26
CA MET A 813 -1.87 -11.55 19.66
C MET A 813 -2.67 -12.85 19.81
N LEU A 814 -3.78 -12.99 19.08
CA LEU A 814 -4.57 -14.23 19.08
C LEU A 814 -3.74 -15.40 18.56
N ALA A 815 -3.00 -15.21 17.47
CA ALA A 815 -2.09 -16.22 16.92
C ALA A 815 -0.96 -16.57 17.91
N ALA A 816 -0.36 -15.57 18.56
CA ALA A 816 0.68 -15.78 19.55
C ALA A 816 0.17 -16.55 20.77
N ALA A 817 -1.04 -16.24 21.27
CA ALA A 817 -1.64 -16.95 22.39
C ALA A 817 -1.91 -18.43 22.10
N GLU A 818 -2.32 -18.74 20.86
CA GLU A 818 -2.52 -20.10 20.41
C GLU A 818 -1.19 -20.86 20.32
N ALA A 819 -0.18 -20.30 19.64
CA ALA A 819 1.13 -20.93 19.51
C ALA A 819 1.85 -21.14 20.85
N LEU A 820 1.80 -20.16 21.76
CA LEU A 820 2.31 -20.29 23.12
C LEU A 820 1.55 -21.37 23.92
N GLY A 821 0.26 -21.56 23.65
CA GLY A 821 -0.54 -22.64 24.23
C GLY A 821 -0.07 -24.02 23.81
N GLU A 822 0.36 -24.21 22.57
CA GLU A 822 0.90 -25.50 22.07
C GLU A 822 2.22 -25.93 22.73
N MET A 823 2.86 -25.05 23.51
CA MET A 823 4.03 -25.36 24.33
C MET A 823 3.77 -25.30 25.82
N ASP A 824 2.50 -25.22 26.24
CA ASP A 824 2.10 -25.06 27.64
C ASP A 824 2.79 -23.87 28.32
N HIS A 825 3.00 -22.77 27.58
CA HIS A 825 3.68 -21.60 28.11
C HIS A 825 2.81 -20.93 29.19
N PRO A 826 3.36 -20.56 30.37
CA PRO A 826 2.58 -20.05 31.51
C PRO A 826 1.86 -18.72 31.24
N GLN A 827 2.24 -18.00 30.19
CA GLN A 827 1.60 -16.73 29.80
C GLN A 827 0.47 -16.90 28.78
N ALA A 828 0.26 -18.10 28.21
CA ALA A 828 -0.65 -18.32 27.10
C ALA A 828 -2.10 -17.94 27.45
N ASP A 829 -2.61 -18.38 28.61
CA ASP A 829 -3.98 -18.09 29.05
C ASP A 829 -4.21 -16.59 29.29
N ARG A 830 -3.28 -15.93 29.98
CA ARG A 830 -3.32 -14.47 30.23
C ARG A 830 -3.35 -13.67 28.93
N ILE A 831 -2.52 -14.03 27.96
CA ILE A 831 -2.47 -13.36 26.65
C ILE A 831 -3.76 -13.64 25.89
N ARG A 832 -4.29 -14.87 25.92
CA ARG A 832 -5.55 -15.23 25.25
C ARG A 832 -6.72 -14.42 25.78
N GLU A 833 -6.91 -14.37 27.09
CA GLU A 833 -7.97 -13.59 27.73
C GLU A 833 -7.87 -12.10 27.37
N SER A 834 -6.66 -11.54 27.44
CA SER A 834 -6.44 -10.13 27.15
C SER A 834 -6.60 -9.79 25.66
N ALA A 835 -6.22 -10.69 24.75
CA ALA A 835 -6.44 -10.55 23.31
C ALA A 835 -7.93 -10.63 22.96
N GLN A 836 -8.70 -11.50 23.62
CA GLN A 836 -10.16 -11.55 23.45
C GLN A 836 -10.84 -10.29 23.99
N ALA A 837 -10.43 -9.79 25.16
CA ALA A 837 -10.92 -8.51 25.66
C ALA A 837 -10.61 -7.35 24.70
N TYR A 838 -9.43 -7.36 24.07
CA TYR A 838 -9.08 -6.38 23.05
C TYR A 838 -9.97 -6.48 21.81
N ARG A 839 -10.20 -7.70 21.31
CA ARG A 839 -11.11 -7.95 20.19
C ARG A 839 -12.50 -7.38 20.44
N GLU A 840 -13.06 -7.58 21.63
CA GLU A 840 -14.38 -7.06 21.98
C GLU A 840 -14.40 -5.53 22.12
N ASP A 841 -13.36 -4.91 22.70
CA ASP A 841 -13.26 -3.45 22.73
C ASP A 841 -13.17 -2.85 21.32
N ILE A 842 -12.46 -3.50 20.38
CA ILE A 842 -12.44 -3.08 18.97
C ILE A 842 -13.85 -3.19 18.37
N ARG A 843 -14.53 -4.33 18.51
CA ARG A 843 -15.89 -4.52 18.00
C ARG A 843 -16.85 -3.47 18.54
N ASP A 844 -16.78 -3.17 19.84
CA ASP A 844 -17.58 -2.13 20.48
C ASP A 844 -17.26 -0.72 19.95
N SER A 845 -15.98 -0.42 19.70
CA SER A 845 -15.57 0.83 19.04
C SER A 845 -16.17 0.95 17.65
N VAL A 846 -16.07 -0.10 16.82
CA VAL A 846 -16.62 -0.10 15.46
C VAL A 846 -18.14 0.09 15.48
N ARG A 847 -18.87 -0.57 16.39
CA ARG A 847 -20.33 -0.35 16.55
C ARG A 847 -20.67 1.09 16.89
N ARG A 848 -19.90 1.74 17.78
CA ARG A 848 -20.08 3.17 18.11
C ARG A 848 -19.78 4.06 16.90
N ALA A 849 -18.71 3.80 16.16
CA ALA A 849 -18.36 4.59 14.98
C ALA A 849 -19.41 4.43 13.86
N MET A 850 -19.84 3.20 13.57
CA MET A 850 -20.90 2.89 12.59
C MET A 850 -22.22 3.59 12.94
N ALA A 851 -22.65 3.58 14.21
CA ALA A 851 -23.87 4.25 14.65
C ALA A 851 -23.85 5.78 14.45
N ASN A 852 -22.65 6.37 14.43
CA ASN A 852 -22.44 7.80 14.22
C ASN A 852 -22.08 8.15 12.77
N SER A 853 -21.87 7.15 11.91
CA SER A 853 -21.54 7.35 10.51
C SER A 853 -22.81 7.35 9.65
N PRO A 854 -22.96 8.29 8.71
CA PRO A 854 -24.05 8.24 7.74
C PRO A 854 -23.95 6.97 6.88
N ALA A 855 -25.10 6.36 6.61
CA ALA A 855 -25.26 5.25 5.69
C ALA A 855 -24.81 5.63 4.26
N VAL A 856 -24.42 4.63 3.49
CA VAL A 856 -23.89 4.80 2.12
C VAL A 856 -24.75 4.03 1.12
N PRO A 857 -24.83 4.47 -0.16
CA PRO A 857 -25.67 3.82 -1.16
C PRO A 857 -25.15 2.42 -1.52
N THR A 858 -26.03 1.51 -1.94
CA THR A 858 -25.70 0.11 -2.26
C THR A 858 -25.55 -0.18 -3.76
N GLY A 859 -25.47 0.86 -4.60
CA GLY A 859 -25.41 0.74 -6.07
C GLY A 859 -26.72 0.29 -6.75
N ASN A 860 -27.62 -0.40 -6.05
CA ASN A 860 -28.94 -0.81 -6.55
C ASN A 860 -30.06 0.21 -6.22
N GLY A 861 -29.72 1.36 -5.65
CA GLY A 861 -30.66 2.41 -5.26
C GLY A 861 -31.11 2.39 -3.80
N GLY A 862 -30.68 1.40 -3.01
CA GLY A 862 -30.82 1.39 -1.55
C GLY A 862 -29.62 2.00 -0.83
N TYR A 863 -29.61 1.85 0.49
CA TYR A 863 -28.58 2.27 1.44
C TYR A 863 -28.23 1.14 2.42
N MET A 864 -27.01 1.19 2.94
CA MET A 864 -26.49 0.28 3.96
C MET A 864 -25.69 1.04 5.03
N PRO A 865 -25.55 0.49 6.25
CA PRO A 865 -24.66 1.07 7.26
C PRO A 865 -23.22 1.21 6.73
N HIS A 866 -22.55 2.30 7.12
CA HIS A 866 -21.15 2.55 6.78
C HIS A 866 -20.25 2.26 7.98
N ILE A 867 -19.14 1.56 7.74
CA ILE A 867 -18.10 1.31 8.73
C ILE A 867 -16.93 2.26 8.43
N PRO A 868 -16.64 3.26 9.28
CA PRO A 868 -15.50 4.15 9.08
C PRO A 868 -14.14 3.45 9.21
N THR A 869 -13.09 4.04 8.63
CA THR A 869 -11.70 3.51 8.75
C THR A 869 -11.04 3.76 10.12
N GLN A 870 -11.54 4.73 10.88
CA GLN A 870 -11.03 5.10 12.21
C GLN A 870 -12.15 5.47 13.17
N ALA A 871 -11.86 5.44 14.48
CA ALA A 871 -12.88 5.54 15.52
C ALA A 871 -13.49 6.94 15.74
N GLU A 872 -12.83 8.00 15.31
CA GLU A 872 -13.22 9.39 15.64
C GLU A 872 -14.04 10.06 14.53
N ILE A 873 -13.95 9.54 13.32
CA ILE A 873 -14.55 10.13 12.14
C ILE A 873 -16.03 9.74 12.00
N ARG A 874 -16.84 10.65 11.47
CA ARG A 874 -18.19 10.38 10.98
C ARG A 874 -18.16 10.44 9.47
N GLY A 875 -18.52 9.35 8.80
CA GLY A 875 -18.41 9.22 7.35
C GLY A 875 -17.05 8.69 6.91
N ARG A 876 -16.66 9.05 5.69
CA ARG A 876 -15.40 8.60 5.07
C ARG A 876 -14.27 9.56 5.41
N ASP A 877 -13.09 8.99 5.59
CA ASP A 877 -11.84 9.72 5.49
C ASP A 877 -11.51 10.00 4.02
N TRP A 878 -10.41 10.69 3.75
CA TRP A 878 -10.03 11.07 2.41
C TRP A 878 -8.98 10.12 1.81
N GLY A 879 -9.22 9.70 0.56
CA GLY A 879 -8.27 8.95 -0.26
C GLY A 879 -8.39 7.42 -0.15
N TRP A 880 -8.12 6.74 -1.27
CA TRP A 880 -8.16 5.28 -1.40
C TRP A 880 -7.25 4.54 -0.40
N PHE A 881 -6.18 5.19 0.05
CA PHE A 881 -5.19 4.57 0.92
C PHE A 881 -5.79 4.26 2.31
N ARG A 882 -6.47 5.25 2.91
CA ARG A 882 -7.14 5.14 4.22
C ARG A 882 -8.44 4.34 4.15
N GLU A 883 -9.25 4.56 3.11
CA GLU A 883 -10.60 3.95 3.01
C GLU A 883 -10.61 2.55 2.43
N VAL A 884 -9.62 2.22 1.58
CA VAL A 884 -9.64 0.97 0.81
C VAL A 884 -8.42 0.11 1.12
N ALA A 885 -7.20 0.57 0.86
CA ALA A 885 -5.99 -0.24 1.05
C ALA A 885 -5.81 -0.65 2.51
N TYR A 886 -5.95 0.28 3.45
CA TYR A 886 -5.93 0.05 4.89
C TYR A 886 -7.26 0.40 5.56
N GLY A 887 -8.36 0.09 4.87
CA GLY A 887 -9.73 0.33 5.34
C GLY A 887 -10.25 -0.70 6.37
N PRO A 888 -11.54 -0.65 6.70
CA PRO A 888 -12.14 -1.49 7.73
C PRO A 888 -12.15 -3.00 7.41
N LEU A 889 -11.89 -3.41 6.17
CA LEU A 889 -11.85 -4.83 5.81
C LEU A 889 -10.76 -5.61 6.57
N HIS A 890 -9.72 -4.93 7.05
CA HIS A 890 -8.71 -5.54 7.91
C HIS A 890 -9.30 -6.15 9.20
N LEU A 891 -10.43 -5.63 9.68
CA LEU A 891 -11.14 -6.21 10.80
C LEU A 891 -11.57 -7.66 10.51
N ALA A 892 -12.02 -7.96 9.29
CA ALA A 892 -12.40 -9.31 8.89
C ALA A 892 -11.16 -10.19 8.62
N SER A 893 -10.16 -9.68 7.90
CA SER A 893 -8.96 -10.45 7.57
C SER A 893 -8.13 -10.87 8.80
N CYS A 894 -8.27 -10.15 9.92
CA CYS A 894 -7.55 -10.43 11.17
C CYS A 894 -8.45 -11.07 12.25
N GLY A 895 -9.66 -11.54 11.90
CA GLY A 895 -10.55 -12.29 12.79
C GLY A 895 -11.30 -11.46 13.85
N VAL A 896 -11.25 -10.12 13.79
CA VAL A 896 -12.06 -9.24 14.66
C VAL A 896 -13.53 -9.31 14.24
N LEU A 897 -13.79 -9.23 12.94
CA LEU A 897 -15.08 -9.52 12.34
C LEU A 897 -15.07 -10.93 11.73
N GLN A 898 -16.24 -11.57 11.68
CA GLN A 898 -16.41 -12.82 10.95
C GLN A 898 -16.71 -12.56 9.47
N PRO A 899 -16.23 -13.42 8.55
CA PRO A 899 -16.42 -13.21 7.11
C PRO A 899 -17.88 -13.11 6.67
N ASP A 900 -18.78 -13.86 7.30
CA ASP A 900 -20.20 -13.99 6.95
C ASP A 900 -21.14 -13.03 7.71
N GLU A 901 -20.64 -12.27 8.69
CA GLU A 901 -21.48 -11.36 9.45
C GLU A 901 -21.88 -10.10 8.64
N PRO A 902 -23.02 -9.45 8.96
CA PRO A 902 -23.55 -8.33 8.16
C PRO A 902 -22.57 -7.17 7.95
N MET A 903 -21.79 -6.80 8.98
CA MET A 903 -20.82 -5.70 8.88
C MET A 903 -19.74 -5.96 7.83
N THR A 904 -19.25 -7.19 7.71
CA THR A 904 -18.31 -7.57 6.66
C THR A 904 -18.92 -7.43 5.28
N THR A 905 -20.20 -7.80 5.14
CA THR A 905 -20.93 -7.66 3.88
C THR A 905 -21.06 -6.18 3.48
N TRP A 906 -21.39 -5.29 4.41
CA TRP A 906 -21.48 -3.84 4.14
C TRP A 906 -20.15 -3.25 3.71
N ILE A 907 -19.04 -3.63 4.36
CA ILE A 907 -17.69 -3.20 3.98
C ILE A 907 -17.38 -3.60 2.53
N LEU A 908 -17.54 -4.89 2.18
CA LEU A 908 -17.23 -5.39 0.84
C LEU A 908 -18.13 -4.74 -0.22
N ARG A 909 -19.42 -4.55 0.09
CA ARG A 909 -20.37 -3.91 -0.82
C ARG A 909 -20.04 -2.44 -1.05
N ASP A 910 -19.63 -1.69 -0.01
CA ASP A 910 -19.21 -0.29 -0.16
C ASP A 910 -17.98 -0.19 -1.07
N GLN A 911 -17.01 -1.08 -0.86
CA GLN A 911 -15.80 -1.14 -1.68
C GLN A 911 -16.11 -1.40 -3.16
N GLU A 912 -16.96 -2.38 -3.47
CA GLU A 912 -17.34 -2.72 -4.86
C GLU A 912 -18.20 -1.63 -5.52
N ASP A 913 -19.21 -1.12 -4.82
CA ASP A 913 -20.22 -0.25 -5.43
C ASP A 913 -19.79 1.23 -5.45
N ASN A 914 -19.07 1.69 -4.43
CA ASN A 914 -18.79 3.11 -4.24
C ASN A 914 -17.31 3.49 -4.32
N LEU A 915 -16.37 2.59 -3.98
CA LEU A 915 -14.97 3.00 -3.80
C LEU A 915 -14.08 2.60 -4.99
N PHE A 916 -13.99 1.32 -5.35
CA PHE A 916 -13.02 0.81 -6.34
C PHE A 916 -13.12 1.54 -7.69
N LEU A 917 -14.34 1.82 -8.16
CA LEU A 917 -14.61 2.49 -9.43
C LEU A 917 -15.03 3.96 -9.26
N SER A 918 -14.35 4.67 -8.36
CA SER A 918 -14.58 6.10 -8.10
C SER A 918 -13.34 6.94 -8.36
N ARG A 919 -13.54 8.25 -8.52
CA ARG A 919 -12.44 9.21 -8.72
C ARG A 919 -11.63 9.46 -7.45
N ASP A 920 -12.27 9.44 -6.28
CA ASP A 920 -11.65 9.88 -5.03
C ASP A 920 -11.07 8.71 -4.21
N TYR A 921 -11.60 7.50 -4.39
CA TYR A 921 -11.20 6.31 -3.61
C TYR A 921 -10.72 5.14 -4.47
N GLY A 922 -10.63 5.30 -5.79
CA GLY A 922 -10.23 4.23 -6.69
C GLY A 922 -9.81 4.75 -8.07
N ARG A 923 -10.24 4.07 -9.14
CA ARG A 923 -10.05 4.54 -10.52
C ARG A 923 -11.39 4.68 -11.22
N ALA A 924 -11.70 5.89 -11.66
CA ALA A 924 -12.89 6.15 -12.46
C ALA A 924 -12.77 5.45 -13.83
N VAL A 925 -13.75 4.61 -14.16
CA VAL A 925 -13.84 3.89 -15.44
C VAL A 925 -15.26 3.92 -15.97
N ASP A 926 -15.48 3.49 -17.21
CA ASP A 926 -16.82 3.20 -17.71
C ASP A 926 -17.43 2.04 -16.89
N ARG A 927 -18.42 2.39 -16.05
CA ARG A 927 -19.07 1.48 -15.09
C ARG A 927 -20.04 0.47 -15.74
N GLU A 928 -20.27 0.55 -17.05
CA GLU A 928 -21.03 -0.48 -17.76
C GLU A 928 -20.15 -1.35 -18.63
N ARG A 929 -19.09 -0.79 -19.22
CA ARG A 929 -18.18 -1.54 -20.08
C ARG A 929 -17.09 -2.30 -19.32
N TYR A 930 -16.47 -1.69 -18.30
CA TYR A 930 -15.24 -2.21 -17.68
C TYR A 930 -15.40 -2.55 -16.18
N TRP A 931 -16.62 -2.53 -15.65
CA TRP A 931 -16.87 -2.80 -14.23
C TRP A 931 -16.33 -4.14 -13.74
N PHE A 932 -16.32 -5.16 -14.62
CA PHE A 932 -15.88 -6.50 -14.26
C PHE A 932 -14.35 -6.61 -14.19
N SER A 933 -13.62 -6.31 -15.26
CA SER A 933 -12.15 -6.51 -15.26
C SER A 933 -11.35 -5.37 -14.65
N ARG A 934 -11.94 -4.17 -14.47
CA ARG A 934 -11.26 -3.02 -13.85
C ARG A 934 -11.77 -2.68 -12.45
N GLY A 935 -12.69 -3.49 -11.89
CA GLY A 935 -13.21 -3.37 -10.53
C GLY A 935 -12.93 -4.60 -9.65
N GLY A 936 -13.14 -4.47 -8.34
CA GLY A 936 -12.89 -5.54 -7.35
C GLY A 936 -11.50 -5.51 -6.71
N MET A 937 -10.76 -4.41 -6.88
CA MET A 937 -9.39 -4.26 -6.43
C MET A 937 -9.08 -2.77 -6.13
N THR A 938 -8.14 -2.52 -5.22
CA THR A 938 -7.65 -1.15 -4.90
C THR A 938 -6.45 -0.75 -5.77
N ILE A 939 -5.92 0.48 -5.63
CA ILE A 939 -4.78 0.93 -6.44
C ILE A 939 -3.52 0.12 -6.19
N GLN A 940 -3.14 -0.08 -4.92
CA GLN A 940 -2.13 -1.06 -4.49
C GLN A 940 -2.81 -2.35 -4.06
N SER A 941 -3.21 -3.16 -5.04
CA SER A 941 -4.14 -4.26 -4.79
C SER A 941 -3.64 -5.37 -3.88
N ASN A 942 -2.32 -5.53 -3.71
CA ASN A 942 -1.80 -6.59 -2.87
C ASN A 942 -1.76 -6.22 -1.38
N LEU A 943 -2.20 -5.03 -0.98
CA LEU A 943 -2.36 -4.70 0.44
C LEU A 943 -3.77 -4.96 0.99
N LEU A 944 -4.74 -5.22 0.11
CA LEU A 944 -6.13 -5.53 0.48
C LEU A 944 -6.43 -7.02 0.25
N PHE A 945 -6.95 -7.69 1.27
CA PHE A 945 -7.19 -9.15 1.24
C PHE A 945 -8.67 -9.53 1.05
N ASN A 946 -9.39 -8.78 0.20
CA ASN A 946 -10.82 -9.03 -0.05
C ASN A 946 -11.10 -10.37 -0.73
N ASP A 947 -10.18 -10.85 -1.57
CA ASP A 947 -10.27 -12.18 -2.17
C ASP A 947 -10.30 -13.32 -1.14
N GLN A 948 -9.50 -13.21 -0.07
CA GLN A 948 -9.50 -14.18 1.03
C GLN A 948 -10.84 -14.18 1.77
N VAL A 949 -11.41 -13.01 2.05
CA VAL A 949 -12.73 -12.91 2.69
C VAL A 949 -13.81 -13.49 1.78
N TYR A 950 -13.76 -13.24 0.46
CA TYR A 950 -14.67 -13.87 -0.49
C TYR A 950 -14.54 -15.40 -0.50
N LEU A 951 -13.33 -15.96 -0.44
CA LEU A 951 -13.13 -17.41 -0.33
C LEU A 951 -13.75 -17.97 0.96
N GLN A 952 -13.55 -17.33 2.10
CA GLN A 952 -14.12 -17.74 3.39
C GLN A 952 -15.66 -17.72 3.38
N ARG A 953 -16.27 -16.84 2.57
CA ARG A 953 -17.72 -16.75 2.35
C ARG A 953 -18.25 -17.73 1.28
N GLY A 954 -17.38 -18.48 0.62
CA GLY A 954 -17.75 -19.33 -0.53
C GLY A 954 -18.02 -18.57 -1.83
N GLU A 955 -17.71 -17.27 -1.89
CA GLU A 955 -17.95 -16.37 -3.02
C GLU A 955 -16.81 -16.41 -4.05
N ARG A 956 -16.45 -17.61 -4.48
CA ARG A 956 -15.30 -17.90 -5.36
C ARG A 956 -15.22 -17.07 -6.64
N ALA A 957 -16.36 -16.72 -7.25
CA ALA A 957 -16.37 -15.92 -8.48
C ALA A 957 -15.79 -14.50 -8.25
N ARG A 958 -16.11 -13.89 -7.09
CA ARG A 958 -15.53 -12.59 -6.69
C ARG A 958 -14.06 -12.72 -6.37
N ALA A 959 -13.67 -13.77 -5.63
CA ALA A 959 -12.27 -14.04 -5.32
C ALA A 959 -11.42 -14.17 -6.60
N ILE A 960 -11.82 -15.04 -7.54
CA ILE A 960 -11.10 -15.30 -8.80
C ILE A 960 -10.97 -14.01 -9.63
N ARG A 961 -12.06 -13.21 -9.71
CA ARG A 961 -12.03 -11.89 -10.36
C ARG A 961 -10.98 -10.99 -9.74
N THR A 962 -10.98 -10.84 -8.42
CA THR A 962 -10.00 -10.00 -7.72
C THR A 962 -8.56 -10.47 -7.98
N LEU A 963 -8.30 -11.77 -7.89
CA LEU A 963 -6.95 -12.33 -8.12
C LEU A 963 -6.42 -11.99 -9.52
N PHE A 964 -7.20 -12.23 -10.57
CA PHE A 964 -6.73 -12.03 -11.95
C PHE A 964 -6.69 -10.56 -12.37
N ASN A 965 -7.63 -9.74 -11.90
CA ASN A 965 -7.60 -8.31 -12.17
C ASN A 965 -6.37 -7.66 -11.48
N ASN A 966 -6.07 -8.08 -10.25
CA ASN A 966 -4.88 -7.65 -9.52
C ASN A 966 -3.59 -8.01 -10.28
N PHE A 967 -3.47 -9.25 -10.76
CA PHE A 967 -2.33 -9.69 -11.55
C PHE A 967 -2.13 -8.83 -12.80
N ALA A 968 -3.21 -8.62 -13.57
CA ALA A 968 -3.14 -7.97 -14.87
C ALA A 968 -2.78 -6.48 -14.79
N GLN A 969 -3.21 -5.76 -13.74
CA GLN A 969 -2.95 -4.32 -13.65
C GLN A 969 -1.51 -3.97 -13.25
N ASN A 970 -0.83 -4.86 -12.52
CA ASN A 970 0.48 -4.57 -11.95
C ASN A 970 1.64 -5.09 -12.80
N LEU A 971 1.37 -6.06 -13.69
CA LEU A 971 2.38 -6.86 -14.38
C LEU A 971 3.04 -6.16 -15.59
N TYR A 972 4.38 -6.07 -15.52
CA TYR A 972 5.23 -5.98 -16.71
C TYR A 972 5.40 -7.36 -17.34
N ARG A 973 4.62 -7.58 -18.40
CA ARG A 973 4.40 -8.91 -19.02
C ARG A 973 5.66 -9.51 -19.64
N ASP A 974 6.62 -8.69 -20.03
CA ASP A 974 7.85 -9.07 -20.72
C ASP A 974 8.93 -9.63 -19.78
N VAL A 975 9.00 -9.12 -18.55
CA VAL A 975 10.02 -9.49 -17.54
C VAL A 975 9.47 -10.08 -16.24
N ASN A 976 8.16 -10.34 -16.17
CA ASN A 976 7.48 -10.98 -15.03
C ASN A 976 7.73 -10.27 -13.68
N CYS A 977 7.65 -8.93 -13.67
CA CYS A 977 7.71 -8.15 -12.43
C CYS A 977 6.52 -7.21 -12.30
N PHE A 978 6.26 -6.75 -11.08
CA PHE A 978 5.23 -5.75 -10.82
C PHE A 978 5.81 -4.34 -10.74
N THR A 979 4.99 -3.38 -11.17
CA THR A 979 5.06 -2.01 -10.61
C THR A 979 4.52 -2.03 -9.19
N GLU A 980 4.78 -0.97 -8.42
CA GLU A 980 4.09 -0.78 -7.15
C GLU A 980 2.62 -0.34 -7.33
N HIS A 981 2.36 0.71 -8.11
CA HIS A 981 0.99 1.15 -8.40
C HIS A 981 0.84 1.69 -9.83
N PRO A 982 -0.31 1.50 -10.49
CA PRO A 982 -0.71 2.32 -11.63
C PRO A 982 -1.49 3.57 -11.18
N ILE A 983 -0.81 4.56 -10.59
CA ILE A 983 -1.46 5.69 -9.88
C ILE A 983 -2.33 6.53 -10.84
N THR A 984 -1.77 6.98 -11.95
CA THR A 984 -2.44 7.93 -12.86
C THR A 984 -3.57 7.26 -13.62
N ASP A 985 -3.26 6.15 -14.29
CA ASP A 985 -4.17 5.35 -15.10
C ASP A 985 -3.67 3.91 -15.18
N PHE A 986 -4.54 2.98 -15.57
CA PHE A 986 -4.11 1.62 -15.91
C PHE A 986 -3.06 1.64 -17.03
N GLY A 987 -2.03 0.81 -16.91
CA GLY A 987 -0.93 0.75 -17.87
C GLY A 987 0.20 1.76 -17.61
N LEU A 988 0.08 2.65 -16.63
CA LEU A 988 1.11 3.64 -16.28
C LEU A 988 1.72 3.32 -14.91
N GLY A 989 2.81 2.55 -14.89
CA GLY A 989 3.46 2.11 -13.66
C GLY A 989 4.17 3.23 -12.90
N PHE A 990 4.08 3.18 -11.57
CA PHE A 990 4.76 4.04 -10.61
C PHE A 990 5.36 3.20 -9.47
N GLY A 991 6.38 3.76 -8.81
CA GLY A 991 7.04 3.19 -7.63
C GLY A 991 8.30 2.36 -7.93
N PRO A 992 8.88 1.67 -6.93
CA PRO A 992 10.14 0.96 -7.05
C PRO A 992 10.04 -0.34 -7.87
N PHE A 993 11.21 -0.82 -8.32
CA PHE A 993 11.38 -2.17 -8.90
C PHE A 993 12.45 -2.96 -8.14
N PHE A 994 12.28 -4.27 -8.00
CA PHE A 994 10.99 -4.98 -7.99
C PHE A 994 10.14 -4.48 -6.81
N LYS A 995 8.80 -4.34 -6.94
CA LYS A 995 7.96 -4.18 -5.74
C LYS A 995 7.73 -5.54 -5.12
N THR A 996 8.76 -6.07 -4.47
CA THR A 996 8.79 -7.44 -3.95
C THR A 996 7.68 -7.77 -2.93
N PRO A 997 7.16 -6.85 -2.09
CA PRO A 997 6.03 -7.15 -1.21
C PRO A 997 4.75 -7.45 -1.99
N ASP A 998 4.40 -6.62 -2.96
CA ASP A 998 3.21 -6.80 -3.80
C ASP A 998 3.30 -8.09 -4.63
N GLU A 999 4.47 -8.36 -5.21
CA GLU A 999 4.72 -9.61 -5.92
C GLU A 999 4.57 -10.82 -4.99
N SER A 1000 5.12 -10.74 -3.78
CA SER A 1000 5.07 -11.82 -2.79
C SER A 1000 3.65 -12.08 -2.31
N GLN A 1001 2.91 -11.02 -2.02
CA GLN A 1001 1.54 -11.14 -1.52
C GLN A 1001 0.57 -11.61 -2.61
N PHE A 1002 0.82 -11.30 -3.88
CA PHE A 1002 0.12 -11.96 -4.98
C PHE A 1002 0.32 -13.48 -4.95
N ILE A 1003 1.55 -13.96 -4.74
CA ILE A 1003 1.85 -15.40 -4.65
C ILE A 1003 1.21 -16.02 -3.41
N VAL A 1004 1.19 -15.32 -2.27
CA VAL A 1004 0.44 -15.74 -1.07
C VAL A 1004 -1.03 -15.92 -1.40
N ASN A 1005 -1.65 -14.95 -2.07
CA ASN A 1005 -3.05 -15.02 -2.47
C ASN A 1005 -3.28 -16.16 -3.48
N LEU A 1006 -2.47 -16.28 -4.53
CA LEU A 1006 -2.55 -17.38 -5.50
C LEU A 1006 -2.45 -18.75 -4.80
N ARG A 1007 -1.54 -18.90 -3.84
CA ARG A 1007 -1.44 -20.08 -3.00
C ARG A 1007 -2.73 -20.31 -2.23
N ASN A 1008 -3.26 -19.29 -1.56
CA ASN A 1008 -4.49 -19.40 -0.77
C ASN A 1008 -5.77 -19.72 -1.57
N HIS A 1009 -5.79 -19.42 -2.87
CA HIS A 1009 -6.85 -19.89 -3.79
C HIS A 1009 -6.73 -21.38 -4.12
N LEU A 1010 -5.50 -21.89 -4.17
CA LEU A 1010 -5.17 -23.27 -4.55
C LEU A 1010 -5.09 -24.22 -3.36
N LEU A 1011 -4.65 -23.75 -2.21
CA LEU A 1011 -4.45 -24.49 -0.98
C LEU A 1011 -4.43 -23.51 0.20
N ARG A 1012 -5.25 -23.74 1.22
CA ARG A 1012 -5.29 -22.91 2.44
C ARG A 1012 -5.73 -23.68 3.67
N GLU A 1013 -5.22 -23.30 4.82
CA GLU A 1013 -5.63 -23.80 6.13
C GLU A 1013 -6.81 -23.01 6.70
N GLU A 1014 -7.75 -23.73 7.31
CA GLU A 1014 -8.82 -23.19 8.15
C GLU A 1014 -8.85 -23.98 9.46
N ASN A 1015 -8.19 -23.45 10.49
CA ASN A 1015 -8.04 -24.16 11.76
C ASN A 1015 -7.42 -25.56 11.53
N ASP A 1016 -8.18 -26.62 11.80
CA ASP A 1016 -7.82 -28.03 11.61
C ASP A 1016 -8.17 -28.59 10.21
N THR A 1017 -8.63 -27.76 9.28
CA THR A 1017 -9.05 -28.15 7.94
C THR A 1017 -8.05 -27.67 6.88
N LEU A 1018 -7.77 -28.52 5.89
CA LEU A 1018 -7.02 -28.15 4.69
C LEU A 1018 -7.97 -28.04 3.48
N VAL A 1019 -8.10 -26.83 2.94
CA VAL A 1019 -8.91 -26.52 1.76
C VAL A 1019 -8.03 -26.57 0.51
N LEU A 1020 -8.49 -27.26 -0.54
CA LEU A 1020 -7.76 -27.43 -1.80
C LEU A 1020 -8.62 -26.99 -3.00
N LEU A 1021 -8.04 -26.15 -3.85
CA LEU A 1021 -8.54 -25.71 -5.15
C LEU A 1021 -9.85 -24.90 -5.12
N GLN A 1022 -10.18 -24.27 -4.00
CA GLN A 1022 -11.42 -23.49 -3.84
C GLN A 1022 -11.53 -22.35 -4.87
N GLY A 1023 -10.41 -21.66 -5.13
CA GLY A 1023 -10.27 -20.60 -6.12
C GLY A 1023 -9.72 -21.06 -7.47
N ALA A 1024 -9.67 -22.36 -7.75
CA ALA A 1024 -9.30 -22.83 -9.09
C ALA A 1024 -10.46 -22.56 -10.09
N PRO A 1025 -10.22 -21.80 -11.18
CA PRO A 1025 -11.22 -21.61 -12.23
C PRO A 1025 -11.59 -22.94 -12.89
N ARG A 1026 -12.83 -23.05 -13.39
CA ARG A 1026 -13.31 -24.23 -14.12
C ARG A 1026 -12.46 -24.54 -15.35
N ALA A 1027 -11.91 -23.51 -15.99
CA ALA A 1027 -11.03 -23.67 -17.15
C ALA A 1027 -9.81 -24.55 -16.84
N TRP A 1028 -9.29 -24.53 -15.59
CA TRP A 1028 -8.15 -25.35 -15.18
C TRP A 1028 -8.51 -26.82 -14.92
N LEU A 1029 -9.80 -27.15 -14.92
CA LEU A 1029 -10.34 -28.49 -14.76
C LEU A 1029 -11.01 -29.01 -16.04
N ALA A 1030 -10.81 -28.32 -17.17
CA ALA A 1030 -11.29 -28.77 -18.48
C ALA A 1030 -10.53 -30.00 -18.98
N ALA A 1031 -11.14 -30.81 -19.85
CA ALA A 1031 -10.53 -32.02 -20.39
C ALA A 1031 -9.14 -31.76 -21.00
N GLY A 1032 -8.15 -32.57 -20.63
CA GLY A 1032 -6.74 -32.41 -21.01
C GLY A 1032 -5.91 -31.52 -20.07
N ALA A 1033 -6.54 -30.81 -19.14
CA ALA A 1033 -5.85 -29.96 -18.19
C ALA A 1033 -5.18 -30.79 -17.07
N THR A 1034 -4.07 -30.29 -16.54
CA THR A 1034 -3.43 -30.85 -15.35
C THR A 1034 -2.94 -29.72 -14.44
N ILE A 1035 -3.40 -29.72 -13.20
CA ILE A 1035 -2.89 -28.85 -12.13
C ILE A 1035 -1.84 -29.65 -11.35
N ARG A 1036 -0.68 -29.04 -11.04
CA ARG A 1036 0.33 -29.64 -10.16
C ARG A 1036 0.81 -28.64 -9.12
N LEU A 1037 0.66 -29.02 -7.86
CA LEU A 1037 1.24 -28.38 -6.69
C LEU A 1037 2.24 -29.38 -6.08
N GLU A 1038 3.50 -29.00 -5.92
CA GLU A 1038 4.53 -29.89 -5.35
C GLU A 1038 5.19 -29.24 -4.14
N ARG A 1039 5.23 -29.96 -3.02
CA ARG A 1039 5.89 -29.55 -1.76
C ARG A 1039 5.42 -28.18 -1.22
N MET A 1040 4.14 -27.85 -1.36
CA MET A 1040 3.58 -26.65 -0.75
C MET A 1040 3.61 -26.80 0.78
N ALA A 1041 4.16 -25.84 1.50
CA ALA A 1041 4.18 -25.87 2.96
C ALA A 1041 2.77 -25.62 3.51
N THR A 1042 2.44 -26.35 4.57
CA THR A 1042 1.19 -26.17 5.31
C THR A 1042 1.41 -26.27 6.81
N TYR A 1043 0.44 -25.84 7.63
CA TYR A 1043 0.49 -26.03 9.09
C TYR A 1043 0.61 -27.52 9.48
N PHE A 1044 0.09 -28.41 8.63
CA PHE A 1044 0.10 -29.86 8.83
C PHE A 1044 1.39 -30.52 8.32
N GLY A 1045 2.22 -29.83 7.54
CA GLY A 1045 3.39 -30.39 6.83
C GLY A 1045 3.28 -30.24 5.31
N PRO A 1046 4.33 -30.56 4.54
CA PRO A 1046 4.33 -30.31 3.10
C PRO A 1046 3.36 -31.23 2.35
N VAL A 1047 2.64 -30.65 1.39
CA VAL A 1047 1.61 -31.31 0.57
C VAL A 1047 1.92 -31.14 -0.92
N SER A 1048 1.70 -32.22 -1.68
CA SER A 1048 1.65 -32.19 -3.14
C SER A 1048 0.28 -32.66 -3.61
N CYS A 1049 -0.29 -31.97 -4.60
CA CYS A 1049 -1.59 -32.26 -5.18
C CYS A 1049 -1.47 -32.21 -6.71
N THR A 1050 -1.86 -33.29 -7.39
CA THR A 1050 -1.98 -33.32 -8.85
C THR A 1050 -3.41 -33.63 -9.22
N VAL A 1051 -4.03 -32.78 -10.02
CA VAL A 1051 -5.37 -33.03 -10.58
C VAL A 1051 -5.27 -33.15 -12.08
N ARG A 1052 -5.71 -34.30 -12.62
CA ARG A 1052 -5.83 -34.57 -14.06
C ARG A 1052 -7.30 -34.53 -14.44
N ALA A 1053 -7.62 -33.74 -15.46
CA ALA A 1053 -8.94 -33.65 -16.01
C ALA A 1053 -9.05 -34.39 -17.35
N GLU A 1054 -10.00 -35.31 -17.44
CA GLU A 1054 -10.39 -36.03 -18.64
C GLU A 1054 -11.85 -35.71 -18.98
N GLU A 1055 -12.33 -36.17 -20.13
CA GLU A 1055 -13.65 -35.80 -20.68
C GLU A 1055 -14.84 -36.07 -19.74
N TYR A 1056 -14.76 -37.15 -18.94
CA TYR A 1056 -15.82 -37.61 -18.02
C TYR A 1056 -15.27 -37.96 -16.62
N ARG A 1057 -14.04 -37.51 -16.30
CA ARG A 1057 -13.34 -37.89 -15.07
C ARG A 1057 -12.39 -36.80 -14.59
N LEU A 1058 -12.44 -36.47 -13.30
CA LEU A 1058 -11.36 -35.77 -12.60
C LEU A 1058 -10.63 -36.76 -11.68
N GLU A 1059 -9.31 -36.82 -11.76
CA GLU A 1059 -8.47 -37.63 -10.87
C GLU A 1059 -7.54 -36.72 -10.07
N ALA A 1060 -7.68 -36.71 -8.75
CA ALA A 1060 -6.84 -35.95 -7.83
C ALA A 1060 -5.98 -36.90 -6.98
N THR A 1061 -4.66 -36.76 -7.08
CA THR A 1061 -3.69 -37.48 -6.23
C THR A 1061 -3.07 -36.50 -5.25
N VAL A 1062 -3.18 -36.81 -3.96
CA VAL A 1062 -2.57 -36.04 -2.88
C VAL A 1062 -1.52 -36.90 -2.18
N THR A 1063 -0.34 -36.33 -2.01
CA THR A 1063 0.79 -36.92 -1.27
C THR A 1063 1.25 -35.90 -0.25
N ALA A 1064 1.27 -36.27 1.02
CA ALA A 1064 1.58 -35.38 2.12
C ALA A 1064 2.50 -36.02 3.14
N GLN A 1065 3.25 -35.18 3.85
CA GLN A 1065 4.10 -35.56 4.97
C GLN A 1065 3.56 -34.89 6.24
N TRP A 1066 2.50 -35.46 6.80
CA TRP A 1066 1.83 -34.89 7.96
C TRP A 1066 2.74 -34.93 9.20
N ARG A 1067 2.97 -33.79 9.84
CA ARG A 1067 3.44 -33.70 11.24
C ARG A 1067 2.29 -34.01 12.19
N GLY A 1068 1.11 -33.48 11.87
CA GLY A 1068 -0.20 -33.86 12.41
C GLY A 1068 -1.20 -33.72 11.27
N ALA A 1069 -2.00 -34.75 11.00
CA ALA A 1069 -2.93 -34.72 9.88
C ALA A 1069 -4.07 -33.72 10.15
N PRO A 1070 -4.58 -33.02 9.12
CA PRO A 1070 -5.78 -32.21 9.28
C PRO A 1070 -6.97 -33.09 9.68
N ALA A 1071 -7.90 -32.54 10.44
CA ALA A 1071 -9.15 -33.23 10.77
C ALA A 1071 -9.99 -33.47 9.51
N GLU A 1072 -10.00 -32.50 8.59
CA GLU A 1072 -10.74 -32.55 7.33
C GLU A 1072 -9.89 -32.02 6.15
N ILE A 1073 -9.99 -32.66 4.98
CA ILE A 1073 -9.65 -32.05 3.69
C ILE A 1073 -10.95 -31.68 2.97
N ARG A 1074 -11.04 -30.43 2.51
CA ARG A 1074 -12.08 -29.95 1.59
C ARG A 1074 -11.49 -29.78 0.20
N LEU A 1075 -11.79 -30.70 -0.71
CA LEU A 1075 -11.27 -30.68 -2.07
C LEU A 1075 -12.34 -30.21 -3.05
N HIS A 1076 -12.07 -29.11 -3.75
CA HIS A 1076 -12.98 -28.51 -4.71
C HIS A 1076 -12.69 -29.03 -6.12
N LEU A 1077 -13.38 -30.10 -6.53
CA LEU A 1077 -13.31 -30.67 -7.88
C LEU A 1077 -14.51 -30.22 -8.71
N ARG A 1078 -14.43 -28.98 -9.21
CA ARG A 1078 -15.48 -28.36 -10.01
C ARG A 1078 -15.54 -28.97 -11.41
N THR A 1079 -16.58 -29.74 -11.69
CA THR A 1079 -16.76 -30.39 -12.99
C THR A 1079 -16.92 -29.34 -14.12
N PRO A 1080 -16.39 -29.62 -15.33
CA PRO A 1080 -16.66 -28.82 -16.51
C PRO A 1080 -18.16 -28.67 -16.79
N GLN A 1081 -18.56 -27.47 -17.24
CA GLN A 1081 -19.96 -27.15 -17.59
C GLN A 1081 -20.99 -27.52 -16.50
N THR A 1082 -20.61 -27.52 -15.22
CA THR A 1082 -21.49 -27.84 -14.08
C THR A 1082 -22.16 -29.22 -14.17
N ARG A 1083 -21.50 -30.19 -14.83
CA ARG A 1083 -22.01 -31.56 -14.93
C ARG A 1083 -22.10 -32.22 -13.55
N GLN A 1084 -23.20 -32.93 -13.29
CA GLN A 1084 -23.41 -33.56 -11.99
C GLN A 1084 -22.55 -34.83 -11.87
N PRO A 1085 -21.82 -35.01 -10.75
CA PRO A 1085 -21.11 -36.24 -10.50
C PRO A 1085 -22.04 -37.45 -10.45
N ILE A 1086 -21.61 -38.55 -11.07
CA ILE A 1086 -22.35 -39.84 -11.11
C ILE A 1086 -21.70 -40.94 -10.28
N ARG A 1087 -20.39 -40.81 -9.98
CA ARG A 1087 -19.62 -41.81 -9.25
C ARG A 1087 -18.37 -41.20 -8.63
N MET A 1088 -18.03 -41.61 -7.40
CA MET A 1088 -16.80 -41.22 -6.70
C MET A 1088 -16.05 -42.44 -6.19
N GLU A 1089 -14.72 -42.43 -6.35
CA GLU A 1089 -13.85 -43.47 -5.80
C GLU A 1089 -12.70 -42.85 -4.99
N LEU A 1090 -12.41 -43.41 -3.81
CA LEU A 1090 -11.22 -43.10 -3.02
C LEU A 1090 -10.33 -44.35 -2.96
N ASN A 1091 -9.12 -44.27 -3.49
CA ASN A 1091 -8.18 -45.40 -3.60
C ASN A 1091 -8.80 -46.64 -4.28
N GLY A 1092 -9.72 -46.42 -5.23
CA GLY A 1092 -10.43 -47.48 -5.96
C GLY A 1092 -11.66 -48.05 -5.26
N ALA A 1093 -11.96 -47.64 -4.02
CA ALA A 1093 -13.19 -47.99 -3.32
C ALA A 1093 -14.28 -46.93 -3.55
N MET A 1094 -15.54 -47.36 -3.69
CA MET A 1094 -16.67 -46.44 -3.87
C MET A 1094 -16.82 -45.51 -2.65
N LEU A 1095 -16.98 -44.22 -2.89
CA LEU A 1095 -17.21 -43.20 -1.87
C LEU A 1095 -18.70 -42.81 -1.84
N ALA A 1096 -19.27 -42.62 -0.66
CA ALA A 1096 -20.68 -42.28 -0.52
C ALA A 1096 -20.98 -40.84 -0.98
N ASP A 1097 -22.11 -40.60 -1.63
CA ASP A 1097 -22.48 -39.28 -2.16
C ASP A 1097 -22.57 -38.18 -1.09
N ALA A 1098 -22.83 -38.55 0.17
CA ALA A 1098 -22.95 -37.61 1.30
C ALA A 1098 -21.67 -36.80 1.59
N VAL A 1099 -20.51 -37.24 1.08
CA VAL A 1099 -19.24 -36.51 1.21
C VAL A 1099 -19.12 -35.33 0.23
N LEU A 1100 -19.96 -35.31 -0.81
CA LEU A 1100 -20.02 -34.27 -1.83
C LEU A 1100 -21.16 -33.31 -1.48
N LYS A 1101 -20.81 -32.04 -1.26
CA LYS A 1101 -21.78 -30.96 -1.08
C LYS A 1101 -21.29 -29.72 -1.77
N ASP A 1102 -22.12 -29.08 -2.59
CA ASP A 1102 -21.82 -27.84 -3.30
C ASP A 1102 -20.50 -27.90 -4.12
N GLU A 1103 -20.26 -29.02 -4.80
CA GLU A 1103 -19.02 -29.32 -5.55
C GLU A 1103 -17.75 -29.43 -4.68
N VAL A 1104 -17.91 -29.66 -3.37
CA VAL A 1104 -16.82 -29.87 -2.41
C VAL A 1104 -16.86 -31.29 -1.89
N ILE A 1105 -15.73 -31.99 -1.99
CA ILE A 1105 -15.56 -33.33 -1.45
C ILE A 1105 -14.86 -33.22 -0.09
N ARG A 1106 -15.52 -33.69 0.96
CA ARG A 1106 -15.06 -33.62 2.34
C ARG A 1106 -14.51 -34.96 2.80
N LEU A 1107 -13.23 -35.02 3.13
CA LEU A 1107 -12.55 -36.23 3.60
C LEU A 1107 -12.09 -36.03 5.03
N GLN A 1108 -12.57 -36.88 5.94
CA GLN A 1108 -12.16 -36.87 7.35
C GLN A 1108 -10.90 -37.71 7.53
N GLN A 1109 -9.98 -37.25 8.39
CA GLN A 1109 -8.73 -37.96 8.75
C GLN A 1109 -7.99 -38.55 7.53
N PRO A 1110 -7.59 -37.70 6.57
CA PRO A 1110 -7.03 -38.15 5.31
C PRO A 1110 -5.68 -38.88 5.50
N PRO A 1111 -5.43 -39.97 4.76
CA PRO A 1111 -4.14 -40.66 4.81
C PRO A 1111 -3.03 -39.80 4.17
N ASN A 1112 -1.78 -40.18 4.38
CA ASN A 1112 -0.62 -39.51 3.77
C ASN A 1112 -0.67 -39.51 2.24
N VAL A 1113 -1.24 -40.56 1.64
CA VAL A 1113 -1.37 -40.69 0.18
C VAL A 1113 -2.76 -41.19 -0.14
N PHE A 1114 -3.44 -40.49 -1.04
CA PHE A 1114 -4.70 -40.96 -1.61
C PHE A 1114 -4.89 -40.48 -3.05
N THR A 1115 -5.73 -41.21 -3.78
CA THR A 1115 -6.23 -40.82 -5.09
C THR A 1115 -7.75 -40.83 -5.07
N LEU A 1116 -8.33 -39.70 -5.44
CA LEU A 1116 -9.76 -39.50 -5.57
C LEU A 1116 -10.12 -39.42 -7.06
N ARG A 1117 -11.15 -40.15 -7.48
CA ARG A 1117 -11.70 -40.09 -8.84
C ARG A 1117 -13.16 -39.66 -8.77
N LEU A 1118 -13.49 -38.62 -9.55
CA LEU A 1118 -14.84 -38.09 -9.71
C LEU A 1118 -15.28 -38.29 -11.16
N PHE A 1119 -16.31 -39.09 -11.40
CA PHE A 1119 -16.89 -39.32 -12.73
C PHE A 1119 -18.18 -38.50 -12.87
N TYR A 1120 -18.42 -37.93 -14.05
CA TYR A 1120 -19.53 -36.99 -14.31
C TYR A 1120 -19.99 -37.00 -15.77
#